data_AF-A0A6J1RNP9-F1
#
_entry.id   AF-A0A6J1RNP9-F1
#
_cell.length_a   1.000
_cell.length_b   1.000
_cell.length_c   1.000
_cell.angle_alpha   90.00
_cell.angle_beta   90.00
_cell.angle_gamma   90.00
#
_symmetry.space_group_name_H-M   'P 1'
#
loop_
_entity.id
_entity.type
_entity.pdbx_description
1 polymer ?
#
loop_
_entity_poly.entity_id
_entity_poly.type
_entity_poly.pdbx_seq_one_letter_code
_entity_poly.pdbx_strand_id
1 'polypeptide(L)'
;MKTLKFTLVILAIAGCWRPFSWTSLIKHTLYNAYTLLIISLMYSFTFTQFMDAVLNVDNPDDFTNILYTMVTMFAACYKILNLWVNHERFVELIHNLTEGTFKPVVSVEIEIRRKFDKMIQNYAMCYAILIMVTCAGHVLLSLLTNFRKRQLSFRGWVPFDYSSFVIFCFTYAHQYIGVISGSFVNVACDSLIVGLLLHLCCQITILQYRLKGVINGQNTLSDCVRQHHHIIEYAYATNARFTRIIAIQFVASTFVVCSNLYQLSRTTLNTYFVGIFAYTFCVLVQIFIYCWFGNKLKLMVCILLVSHIISIDKLKLTCTIFMIAGCFRPQSWTSLFKRTIYNVYRLYVISMLYAFTLSQVIDVVMNTDNPNDFTDNLNKSLTVSVSCYKIFIAWLSYKNIAALINYLTEEPFKPLDLGEIKIRRQYDKIIRNNTLRYTILIVTSWMSLILTSLLTDFRHRKLTYRGWIPYDYSSYATFCFTYAVQVLSTFHCIVVNVACDTLLCGFLMHICCQIEILEYRLRKFLCNQFSLGYCIRHHNRIFEFARMVNTRFTQIIGLQFMASTMVTCFNLYQLTKSALGTNHVLTIIYTICMLTQIFIYCWFGNRVKLKSLQLTNSIFQMEWPIVENSVKKSILIIMKRAMTPIEISTIYILNINLDSFVVLLKTSYSVYNVLLQVPE
;
A
#
# COMPACT_ATOMS: atom_id res chain seq x y z
N MET A 1 -28.67 -1.35 -15.33
CA MET A 1 -27.30 -0.86 -15.03
C MET A 1 -26.40 -1.25 -16.20
N LYS A 2 -25.76 -0.28 -16.88
CA LYS A 2 -24.76 -0.60 -17.92
C LYS A 2 -23.43 -0.90 -17.21
N THR A 3 -23.01 -2.16 -17.22
CA THR A 3 -21.69 -2.61 -16.75
C THR A 3 -20.59 -1.87 -17.51
N LEU A 4 -19.44 -1.64 -16.85
CA LEU A 4 -18.26 -1.02 -17.47
C LEU A 4 -18.48 0.36 -18.13
N LYS A 5 -19.53 1.12 -17.77
CA LYS A 5 -19.90 2.39 -18.43
C LYS A 5 -18.73 3.35 -18.63
N PHE A 6 -17.95 3.62 -17.57
CA PHE A 6 -16.83 4.54 -17.65
C PHE A 6 -15.69 4.01 -18.54
N THR A 7 -15.36 2.72 -18.41
CA THR A 7 -14.35 2.04 -19.24
C THR A 7 -14.72 2.07 -20.72
N LEU A 8 -16.00 1.82 -21.06
CA LEU A 8 -16.51 1.88 -22.43
C LEU A 8 -16.46 3.30 -23.01
N VAL A 9 -16.66 4.33 -22.20
CA VAL A 9 -16.49 5.74 -22.63
C VAL A 9 -15.02 6.02 -22.96
N ILE A 10 -14.08 5.58 -22.12
CA ILE A 10 -12.65 5.75 -22.41
C ILE A 10 -12.26 5.02 -23.69
N LEU A 11 -12.74 3.78 -23.89
CA LEU A 11 -12.50 3.04 -25.13
C LEU A 11 -13.08 3.77 -26.35
N ALA A 12 -14.26 4.38 -26.22
CA ALA A 12 -14.87 5.14 -27.31
C ALA A 12 -14.03 6.38 -27.68
N ILE A 13 -13.53 7.11 -26.68
CA ILE A 13 -12.63 8.27 -26.87
C ILE A 13 -11.29 7.82 -27.47
N ALA A 14 -10.76 6.67 -27.08
CA ALA A 14 -9.51 6.12 -27.63
C ALA A 14 -9.65 5.59 -29.07
N GLY A 15 -10.82 5.71 -29.70
CA GLY A 15 -11.10 5.12 -31.02
C GLY A 15 -11.27 3.59 -30.98
N CYS A 16 -11.25 2.95 -29.83
CA CYS A 16 -11.21 1.49 -29.71
C CYS A 16 -12.59 0.82 -29.61
N TRP A 17 -13.68 1.58 -29.45
CA TRP A 17 -14.99 1.00 -29.14
C TRP A 17 -16.18 1.83 -29.60
N ARG A 18 -17.06 1.22 -30.38
CA ARG A 18 -18.29 1.86 -30.81
C ARG A 18 -19.38 1.77 -29.71
N PRO A 19 -19.97 2.90 -29.26
CA PRO A 19 -21.04 2.85 -28.28
C PRO A 19 -22.31 2.15 -28.80
N PHE A 20 -22.88 1.24 -28.01
CA PHE A 20 -24.12 0.51 -28.34
C PHE A 20 -25.34 1.39 -28.62
N SER A 21 -25.35 2.62 -28.13
CA SER A 21 -26.44 3.57 -28.34
C SER A 21 -26.46 4.22 -29.72
N TRP A 22 -25.43 4.00 -30.55
CA TRP A 22 -25.32 4.63 -31.86
C TRP A 22 -25.75 3.63 -32.93
N THR A 23 -27.00 3.71 -33.38
CA THR A 23 -27.60 2.80 -34.37
C THR A 23 -27.67 3.38 -35.79
N SER A 24 -27.37 4.68 -35.97
CA SER A 24 -27.44 5.36 -37.27
C SER A 24 -26.21 5.07 -38.14
N LEU A 25 -26.44 4.66 -39.38
CA LEU A 25 -25.38 4.34 -40.38
C LEU A 25 -24.35 5.47 -40.53
N ILE A 26 -24.77 6.73 -40.44
CA ILE A 26 -23.90 7.91 -40.52
C ILE A 26 -22.93 7.95 -39.33
N LYS A 27 -23.43 7.73 -38.10
CA LYS A 27 -22.59 7.68 -36.89
C LYS A 27 -21.61 6.51 -36.92
N HIS A 28 -22.02 5.36 -37.46
CA HIS A 28 -21.15 4.20 -37.64
C HIS A 28 -19.98 4.51 -38.59
N THR A 29 -20.29 5.15 -39.73
CA THR A 29 -19.31 5.50 -40.76
C THR A 29 -18.33 6.56 -40.27
N LEU A 30 -18.82 7.61 -39.61
CA LEU A 30 -17.99 8.66 -39.03
C LEU A 30 -17.06 8.13 -37.94
N TYR A 31 -17.54 7.25 -37.05
CA TYR A 31 -16.69 6.66 -36.01
C TYR A 31 -15.62 5.74 -36.62
N ASN A 32 -15.94 4.98 -37.66
CA ASN A 32 -14.94 4.16 -38.36
C ASN A 32 -13.86 5.02 -39.03
N ALA A 33 -14.24 6.11 -39.68
CA ALA A 33 -13.29 7.06 -40.24
C ALA A 33 -12.40 7.67 -39.16
N TYR A 34 -12.99 8.07 -38.02
CA TYR A 34 -12.25 8.55 -36.86
C TYR A 34 -11.25 7.53 -36.33
N THR A 35 -11.63 6.27 -36.13
CA THR A 35 -10.69 5.27 -35.65
C THR A 35 -9.60 4.96 -36.67
N LEU A 36 -9.93 4.86 -37.97
CA LEU A 36 -8.92 4.65 -39.01
C LEU A 36 -7.90 5.79 -39.02
N LEU A 37 -8.34 7.03 -38.80
CA LEU A 37 -7.45 8.19 -38.62
C LEU A 37 -6.55 8.02 -37.39
N ILE A 38 -7.10 7.64 -36.23
CA ILE A 38 -6.31 7.41 -35.00
C ILE A 38 -5.28 6.30 -35.19
N ILE A 39 -5.67 5.17 -35.78
CA ILE A 39 -4.77 4.07 -36.12
C ILE A 39 -3.66 4.58 -37.06
N SER A 40 -4.01 5.28 -38.14
CA SER A 40 -3.03 5.82 -39.08
C SER A 40 -2.02 6.77 -38.41
N LEU A 41 -2.48 7.65 -37.52
CA LEU A 41 -1.61 8.58 -36.77
C LEU A 41 -0.69 7.85 -35.79
N MET A 42 -1.18 6.83 -35.09
CA MET A 42 -0.35 6.02 -34.19
C MET A 42 0.70 5.20 -34.94
N TYR A 43 0.32 4.56 -36.05
CA TYR A 43 1.25 3.76 -36.86
C TYR A 43 2.29 4.64 -37.55
N SER A 44 1.90 5.79 -38.09
CA SER A 44 2.86 6.74 -38.68
C SER A 44 3.82 7.30 -37.64
N PHE A 45 3.37 7.65 -36.41
CA PHE A 45 4.28 8.03 -35.33
C PHE A 45 5.23 6.88 -34.93
N THR A 46 4.73 5.65 -34.81
CA THR A 46 5.57 4.50 -34.46
C THR A 46 6.60 4.23 -35.55
N PHE A 47 6.23 4.42 -36.82
CA PHE A 47 7.11 4.25 -37.97
C PHE A 47 8.25 5.29 -37.98
N THR A 48 7.99 6.56 -37.67
CA THR A 48 9.06 7.57 -37.60
C THR A 48 10.09 7.27 -36.51
N GLN A 49 9.64 6.73 -35.36
CA GLN A 49 10.54 6.26 -34.30
C GLN A 49 11.36 5.04 -34.74
N PHE A 50 10.72 4.08 -35.41
CA PHE A 50 11.39 2.89 -35.92
C PHE A 50 12.45 3.23 -36.98
N MET A 51 12.14 4.11 -37.92
CA MET A 51 13.09 4.55 -38.94
C MET A 51 14.28 5.30 -38.33
N ASP A 52 14.05 6.12 -37.30
CA ASP A 52 15.14 6.77 -36.56
C ASP A 52 16.05 5.77 -35.86
N ALA A 53 15.46 4.73 -35.25
CA ALA A 53 16.20 3.66 -34.61
C ALA A 53 17.09 2.87 -35.58
N VAL A 54 16.68 2.74 -36.84
CA VAL A 54 17.40 2.00 -37.88
C VAL A 54 18.46 2.86 -38.58
N LEU A 55 18.15 4.12 -38.85
CA LEU A 55 18.97 4.97 -39.73
C LEU A 55 19.93 5.90 -38.99
N ASN A 56 19.60 6.32 -37.77
CA ASN A 56 20.26 7.43 -37.08
C ASN A 56 20.85 7.06 -35.71
N VAL A 57 20.90 5.78 -35.35
CA VAL A 57 21.44 5.32 -34.06
C VAL A 57 22.92 5.01 -34.20
N ASP A 58 23.75 5.91 -33.67
CA ASP A 58 25.21 5.77 -33.69
C ASP A 58 25.79 5.34 -32.33
N ASN A 59 25.03 5.52 -31.24
CA ASN A 59 25.49 5.20 -29.88
C ASN A 59 24.38 4.59 -29.00
N PRO A 60 24.74 3.90 -27.89
CA PRO A 60 23.77 3.25 -27.01
C PRO A 60 22.80 4.22 -26.31
N ASP A 61 23.21 5.47 -26.07
CA ASP A 61 22.36 6.48 -25.43
C ASP A 61 21.21 6.89 -26.34
N ASP A 62 21.51 7.11 -27.62
CA ASP A 62 20.53 7.41 -28.66
C ASP A 62 19.58 6.25 -28.89
N PHE A 63 20.12 5.02 -28.93
CA PHE A 63 19.32 3.81 -29.03
C PHE A 63 18.31 3.71 -27.89
N THR A 64 18.77 3.85 -26.64
CA THR A 64 17.89 3.73 -25.46
C THR A 64 16.85 4.85 -25.43
N ASN A 65 17.20 6.08 -25.83
CA ASN A 65 16.28 7.23 -25.87
C ASN A 65 15.11 7.03 -26.83
N ILE A 66 15.33 6.34 -27.95
CA ILE A 66 14.27 6.01 -28.91
C ILE A 66 13.50 4.75 -28.48
N LEU A 67 14.20 3.78 -27.87
CA LEU A 67 13.65 2.48 -27.53
C LEU A 67 12.43 2.56 -26.60
N TYR A 68 12.45 3.41 -25.57
CA TYR A 68 11.38 3.41 -24.57
C TYR A 68 10.04 3.95 -25.10
N THR A 69 10.07 4.97 -25.97
CA THR A 69 8.86 5.49 -26.63
C THR A 69 8.40 4.55 -27.74
N MET A 70 9.33 4.05 -28.56
CA MET A 70 9.04 3.15 -29.68
C MET A 70 8.37 1.85 -29.21
N VAL A 71 8.95 1.17 -28.22
CA VAL A 71 8.43 -0.12 -27.71
C VAL A 71 7.04 0.04 -27.09
N THR A 72 6.80 1.14 -26.38
CA THR A 72 5.48 1.42 -25.78
C THR A 72 4.43 1.72 -26.83
N MET A 73 4.79 2.45 -27.89
CA MET A 73 3.87 2.74 -28.98
C MET A 73 3.60 1.52 -29.86
N PHE A 74 4.58 0.63 -30.03
CA PHE A 74 4.37 -0.66 -30.68
C PHE A 74 3.35 -1.51 -29.92
N ALA A 75 3.46 -1.58 -28.58
CA ALA A 75 2.49 -2.26 -27.74
C ALA A 75 1.08 -1.62 -27.85
N ALA A 76 0.99 -0.29 -27.89
CA ALA A 76 -0.27 0.42 -28.09
C ALA A 76 -0.90 0.14 -29.47
N CYS A 77 -0.10 0.13 -30.54
CA CYS A 77 -0.53 -0.22 -31.89
C CYS A 77 -1.07 -1.66 -31.98
N TYR A 78 -0.41 -2.59 -31.28
CA TYR A 78 -0.89 -3.97 -31.18
C TYR A 78 -2.23 -4.06 -30.42
N LYS A 79 -2.40 -3.31 -29.32
CA LYS A 79 -3.65 -3.27 -28.56
C LYS A 79 -4.83 -2.79 -29.39
N ILE A 80 -4.70 -1.63 -30.05
CA ILE A 80 -5.79 -1.07 -30.85
C ILE A 80 -6.16 -1.98 -32.04
N LEU A 81 -5.16 -2.58 -32.70
CA LEU A 81 -5.40 -3.55 -33.77
C LEU A 81 -6.16 -4.77 -33.26
N ASN A 82 -5.76 -5.31 -32.11
CA ASN A 82 -6.40 -6.49 -31.54
C ASN A 82 -7.84 -6.21 -31.10
N LEU A 83 -8.09 -5.05 -30.47
CA LEU A 83 -9.44 -4.60 -30.09
C LEU A 83 -10.33 -4.38 -31.31
N TRP A 84 -9.78 -3.82 -32.38
CA TRP A 84 -10.50 -3.59 -33.64
C TRP A 84 -10.86 -4.91 -34.34
N VAL A 85 -9.89 -5.80 -34.54
CA VAL A 85 -10.10 -7.08 -35.25
C VAL A 85 -11.03 -8.01 -34.48
N ASN A 86 -10.98 -8.01 -33.14
CA ASN A 86 -11.81 -8.87 -32.31
C ASN A 86 -13.05 -8.17 -31.72
N HIS A 87 -13.49 -7.04 -32.31
CA HIS A 87 -14.58 -6.20 -31.77
C HIS A 87 -15.83 -7.01 -31.38
N GLU A 88 -16.37 -7.82 -32.30
CA GLU A 88 -17.60 -8.61 -32.06
C GLU A 88 -17.46 -9.57 -30.88
N ARG A 89 -16.28 -10.18 -30.72
CA ARG A 89 -16.00 -11.12 -29.62
C ARG A 89 -15.90 -10.39 -28.27
N PHE A 90 -15.40 -9.16 -28.25
CA PHE A 90 -15.42 -8.34 -27.03
C PHE A 90 -16.83 -7.84 -26.70
N VAL A 91 -17.65 -7.52 -27.71
CA VAL A 91 -19.06 -7.17 -27.54
C VAL A 91 -19.80 -8.33 -26.87
N GLU A 92 -19.63 -9.55 -27.39
CA GLU A 92 -20.23 -10.77 -26.83
C GLU A 92 -19.80 -10.99 -25.37
N LEU A 93 -18.50 -10.87 -25.05
CA LEU A 93 -18.00 -10.97 -23.67
C LEU A 93 -18.68 -9.96 -22.74
N ILE A 94 -18.78 -8.69 -23.14
CA ILE A 94 -19.39 -7.66 -22.29
C ILE A 94 -20.90 -7.89 -22.15
N HIS A 95 -21.56 -8.36 -23.21
CA HIS A 95 -22.99 -8.66 -23.20
C HIS A 95 -23.32 -9.84 -22.28
N ASN A 96 -22.51 -10.89 -22.29
CA ASN A 96 -22.65 -12.05 -21.40
C ASN A 96 -22.67 -11.64 -19.91
N LEU A 97 -21.99 -10.56 -19.52
CA LEU A 97 -22.01 -10.05 -18.14
C LEU A 97 -23.37 -9.47 -17.71
N THR A 98 -24.24 -9.12 -18.66
CA THR A 98 -25.55 -8.51 -18.42
C THR A 98 -26.73 -9.47 -18.57
N GLU A 99 -26.48 -10.66 -19.11
CA GLU A 99 -27.51 -11.64 -19.44
C GLU A 99 -27.35 -12.97 -18.67
N GLY A 100 -28.32 -13.87 -18.86
CA GLY A 100 -28.28 -15.24 -18.35
C GLY A 100 -27.98 -15.37 -16.86
N THR A 101 -27.12 -16.34 -16.52
CA THR A 101 -26.75 -16.71 -15.14
C THR A 101 -26.01 -15.60 -14.39
N PHE A 102 -25.45 -14.61 -15.09
CA PHE A 102 -24.68 -13.51 -14.51
C PHE A 102 -25.53 -12.33 -14.08
N LYS A 103 -26.79 -12.26 -14.53
CA LYS A 103 -27.73 -11.22 -14.12
C LYS A 103 -28.05 -11.36 -12.62
N PRO A 104 -27.84 -10.31 -11.81
CA PRO A 104 -28.22 -10.34 -10.40
C PRO A 104 -29.76 -10.27 -10.28
N VAL A 105 -30.33 -11.12 -9.44
CA VAL A 105 -31.80 -11.23 -9.26
C VAL A 105 -32.22 -10.66 -7.91
N VAL A 106 -31.45 -10.93 -6.86
CA VAL A 106 -31.78 -10.55 -5.48
C VAL A 106 -31.05 -9.25 -5.08
N SER A 107 -31.65 -8.47 -4.17
CA SER A 107 -31.09 -7.20 -3.67
C SER A 107 -29.64 -7.31 -3.18
N VAL A 108 -29.27 -8.41 -2.54
CA VAL A 108 -27.90 -8.67 -2.07
C VAL A 108 -26.93 -8.83 -3.25
N GLU A 109 -27.34 -9.51 -4.33
CA GLU A 109 -26.53 -9.68 -5.55
C GLU A 109 -26.35 -8.34 -6.28
N ILE A 110 -27.39 -7.52 -6.30
CA ILE A 110 -27.34 -6.17 -6.86
C ILE A 110 -26.34 -5.30 -6.08
N GLU A 111 -26.35 -5.37 -4.74
CA GLU A 111 -25.40 -4.62 -3.92
C GLU A 111 -23.96 -5.11 -4.09
N ILE A 112 -23.75 -6.43 -4.18
CA ILE A 112 -22.44 -7.01 -4.53
C ILE A 112 -21.96 -6.45 -5.86
N ARG A 113 -22.81 -6.48 -6.90
CA ARG A 113 -22.47 -5.95 -8.22
C ARG A 113 -22.17 -4.45 -8.18
N ARG A 114 -23.01 -3.66 -7.52
CA ARG A 114 -22.81 -2.20 -7.37
C ARG A 114 -21.46 -1.87 -6.73
N LYS A 115 -21.05 -2.63 -5.71
CA LYS A 115 -19.75 -2.47 -5.05
C LYS A 115 -18.59 -2.75 -6.00
N PHE A 116 -18.67 -3.81 -6.80
CA PHE A 116 -17.64 -4.12 -7.80
C PHE A 116 -17.61 -3.10 -8.93
N ASP A 117 -18.76 -2.63 -9.39
CA ASP A 117 -18.86 -1.60 -10.44
C ASP A 117 -18.24 -0.28 -9.99
N LYS A 118 -18.52 0.17 -8.75
CA LYS A 118 -17.88 1.36 -8.17
C LYS A 118 -16.36 1.19 -8.04
N MET A 119 -15.91 0.00 -7.68
CA MET A 119 -14.48 -0.32 -7.61
C MET A 119 -13.83 -0.27 -8.99
N ILE A 120 -14.44 -0.87 -10.01
CA ILE A 120 -13.96 -0.82 -11.41
C ILE A 120 -13.88 0.64 -11.88
N GLN A 121 -14.94 1.42 -11.66
CA GLN A 121 -14.98 2.83 -12.05
C GLN A 121 -13.88 3.64 -11.38
N ASN A 122 -13.70 3.49 -10.06
CA ASN A 122 -12.66 4.22 -9.32
C ASN A 122 -11.25 3.86 -9.83
N TYR A 123 -10.97 2.58 -10.11
CA TYR A 123 -9.67 2.17 -10.63
C TYR A 123 -9.40 2.73 -12.03
N ALA A 124 -10.36 2.59 -12.95
CA ALA A 124 -10.24 3.14 -14.29
C ALA A 124 -10.06 4.68 -14.24
N MET A 125 -10.78 5.36 -13.34
CA MET A 125 -10.67 6.81 -13.16
C MET A 125 -9.30 7.23 -12.62
N CYS A 126 -8.81 6.60 -11.55
CA CYS A 126 -7.49 6.90 -10.99
C CYS A 126 -6.38 6.63 -12.01
N TYR A 127 -6.47 5.52 -12.77
CA TYR A 127 -5.48 5.18 -13.78
C TYR A 127 -5.49 6.16 -14.96
N ALA A 128 -6.68 6.55 -15.43
CA ALA A 128 -6.83 7.59 -16.44
C ALA A 128 -6.25 8.93 -15.96
N ILE A 129 -6.57 9.37 -14.74
CA ILE A 129 -6.04 10.63 -14.18
C ILE A 129 -4.51 10.59 -14.13
N LEU A 130 -3.92 9.50 -13.64
CA LEU A 130 -2.46 9.36 -13.57
C LEU A 130 -1.82 9.55 -14.95
N ILE A 131 -2.30 8.86 -15.98
CA ILE A 131 -1.74 8.94 -17.32
C ILE A 131 -1.99 10.30 -17.96
N MET A 132 -3.17 10.89 -17.78
CA MET A 132 -3.48 12.22 -18.30
C MET A 132 -2.63 13.31 -17.67
N VAL A 133 -2.39 13.26 -16.36
CA VAL A 133 -1.50 14.20 -15.67
C VAL A 133 -0.07 14.06 -16.18
N THR A 134 0.44 12.84 -16.36
CA THR A 134 1.77 12.61 -16.93
C THR A 134 1.89 13.12 -18.36
N CYS A 135 0.88 12.86 -19.20
CA CYS A 135 0.86 13.36 -20.58
C CYS A 135 0.80 14.89 -20.62
N ALA A 136 -0.08 15.51 -19.83
CA ALA A 136 -0.22 16.96 -19.77
C ALA A 136 1.06 17.63 -19.25
N GLY A 137 1.70 17.05 -18.22
CA GLY A 137 2.99 17.52 -17.71
C GLY A 137 4.09 17.44 -18.77
N HIS A 138 4.15 16.36 -19.55
CA HIS A 138 5.11 16.20 -20.63
C HIS A 138 4.88 17.17 -21.79
N VAL A 139 3.63 17.38 -22.20
CA VAL A 139 3.25 18.39 -23.21
C VAL A 139 3.66 19.78 -22.75
N LEU A 140 3.29 20.16 -21.52
CA LEU A 140 3.60 21.47 -20.97
C LEU A 140 5.10 21.71 -20.89
N LEU A 141 5.85 20.73 -20.37
CA LEU A 141 7.30 20.83 -20.27
C LEU A 141 7.93 21.03 -21.66
N SER A 142 7.52 20.24 -22.64
CA SER A 142 8.05 20.34 -23.99
C SER A 142 7.69 21.65 -24.70
N LEU A 143 6.50 22.20 -24.46
CA LEU A 143 6.13 23.51 -24.99
C LEU A 143 7.05 24.60 -24.41
N LEU A 144 7.43 24.49 -23.14
CA LEU A 144 8.33 25.43 -22.48
C LEU A 144 9.80 25.26 -22.89
N THR A 145 10.22 24.05 -23.26
CA THR A 145 11.62 23.75 -23.60
C THR A 145 11.85 23.54 -25.11
N ASN A 146 11.37 22.43 -25.66
CA ASN A 146 11.71 21.94 -27.00
C ASN A 146 11.05 22.78 -28.08
N PHE A 147 9.76 23.10 -27.92
CA PHE A 147 9.02 23.93 -28.86
C PHE A 147 9.64 25.33 -28.99
N ARG A 148 10.02 25.94 -27.85
CA ARG A 148 10.71 27.24 -27.82
C ARG A 148 12.07 27.21 -28.54
N LYS A 149 12.76 26.06 -28.52
CA LYS A 149 14.03 25.82 -29.22
C LYS A 149 13.86 25.34 -30.66
N ARG A 150 12.62 25.23 -31.18
CA ARG A 150 12.29 24.62 -32.50
C ARG A 150 12.84 23.20 -32.65
N GLN A 151 12.80 22.44 -31.57
CA GLN A 151 13.20 21.03 -31.54
C GLN A 151 11.98 20.14 -31.33
N LEU A 152 11.95 19.00 -32.02
CA LEU A 152 10.91 17.98 -31.81
C LEU A 152 11.08 17.35 -30.42
N SER A 153 9.97 17.00 -29.79
CA SER A 153 9.95 16.44 -28.43
C SER A 153 10.40 15.00 -28.39
N PHE A 154 10.04 14.27 -29.42
CA PHE A 154 10.44 12.90 -29.65
C PHE A 154 11.38 12.90 -30.83
N ARG A 155 12.61 12.40 -30.63
CA ARG A 155 13.56 12.19 -31.72
C ARG A 155 12.93 11.19 -32.71
N GLY A 156 12.94 11.49 -33.99
CA GLY A 156 12.27 10.66 -34.99
C GLY A 156 12.65 11.07 -36.40
N TRP A 157 12.73 10.11 -37.30
CA TRP A 157 13.05 10.34 -38.70
C TRP A 157 11.79 10.76 -39.45
N VAL A 158 11.90 11.82 -40.24
CA VAL A 158 10.84 12.27 -41.15
C VAL A 158 11.42 12.42 -42.56
N PRO A 159 10.66 12.03 -43.62
CA PRO A 159 11.15 12.04 -45.00
C PRO A 159 11.22 13.43 -45.65
N PHE A 160 11.05 14.51 -44.88
CA PHE A 160 10.97 15.88 -45.37
C PHE A 160 11.67 16.85 -44.40
N ASP A 161 12.14 17.97 -44.93
CA ASP A 161 12.73 19.05 -44.13
C ASP A 161 11.64 19.84 -43.39
N TYR A 162 11.76 19.92 -42.07
CA TYR A 162 10.85 20.66 -41.18
C TYR A 162 11.44 21.99 -40.70
N SER A 163 12.48 22.52 -41.36
CA SER A 163 13.07 23.83 -41.06
C SER A 163 12.06 24.99 -41.13
N SER A 164 11.03 24.87 -41.98
CA SER A 164 9.90 25.80 -42.03
C SER A 164 9.04 25.69 -40.76
N PHE A 165 8.74 26.82 -40.12
CA PHE A 165 7.95 26.86 -38.89
C PHE A 165 6.56 26.22 -39.03
N VAL A 166 5.94 26.33 -40.20
CA VAL A 166 4.62 25.72 -40.47
C VAL A 166 4.71 24.20 -40.50
N ILE A 167 5.72 23.66 -41.20
CA ILE A 167 5.96 22.21 -41.31
C ILE A 167 6.39 21.64 -39.94
N PHE A 168 7.21 22.38 -39.20
CA PHE A 168 7.55 22.07 -37.81
C PHE A 168 6.30 21.95 -36.93
N CYS A 169 5.39 22.93 -36.99
CA CYS A 169 4.16 22.90 -36.21
C CYS A 169 3.27 21.69 -36.53
N PHE A 170 3.11 21.35 -37.82
CA PHE A 170 2.36 20.15 -38.22
C PHE A 170 3.02 18.85 -37.74
N THR A 171 4.34 18.77 -37.86
CA THR A 171 5.11 17.59 -37.40
C THR A 171 5.05 17.44 -35.89
N TYR A 172 5.20 18.54 -35.14
CA TYR A 172 5.08 18.57 -33.69
C TYR A 172 3.66 18.16 -33.23
N ALA A 173 2.62 18.69 -33.89
CA ALA A 173 1.24 18.32 -33.61
C ALA A 173 0.97 16.83 -33.91
N HIS A 174 1.49 16.30 -35.02
CA HIS A 174 1.39 14.88 -35.37
C HIS A 174 2.01 13.98 -34.28
N GLN A 175 3.21 14.31 -33.79
CA GLN A 175 3.87 13.55 -32.72
C GLN A 175 3.02 13.51 -31.44
N TYR A 176 2.48 14.66 -31.01
CA TYR A 176 1.68 14.72 -29.80
C TYR A 176 0.32 14.03 -29.95
N ILE A 177 -0.34 14.18 -31.08
CA ILE A 177 -1.59 13.46 -31.34
C ILE A 177 -1.33 11.95 -31.31
N GLY A 178 -0.27 11.47 -31.96
CA GLY A 178 0.12 10.06 -31.95
C GLY A 178 0.35 9.53 -30.53
N VAL A 179 1.18 10.21 -29.73
CA VAL A 179 1.49 9.79 -28.35
C VAL A 179 0.28 9.86 -27.43
N ILE A 180 -0.53 10.93 -27.50
CA ILE A 180 -1.74 11.07 -26.69
C ILE A 180 -2.74 9.97 -27.04
N SER A 181 -2.96 9.70 -28.33
CA SER A 181 -3.79 8.59 -28.78
C SER A 181 -3.29 7.25 -28.26
N GLY A 182 -1.98 6.97 -28.34
CA GLY A 182 -1.38 5.75 -27.79
C GLY A 182 -1.57 5.61 -26.27
N SER A 183 -1.43 6.71 -25.53
CA SER A 183 -1.70 6.74 -24.08
C SER A 183 -3.16 6.43 -23.75
N PHE A 184 -4.11 7.00 -24.50
CA PHE A 184 -5.54 6.68 -24.34
C PHE A 184 -5.84 5.21 -24.64
N VAL A 185 -5.28 4.64 -25.70
CA VAL A 185 -5.42 3.21 -26.03
C VAL A 185 -4.90 2.32 -24.91
N ASN A 186 -3.74 2.67 -24.33
CA ASN A 186 -3.18 1.95 -23.20
C ASN A 186 -4.11 1.98 -21.98
N VAL A 187 -4.58 3.16 -21.56
CA VAL A 187 -5.55 3.31 -20.46
C VAL A 187 -6.81 2.49 -20.74
N ALA A 188 -7.34 2.58 -21.95
CA ALA A 188 -8.60 1.98 -22.35
C ALA A 188 -8.54 0.45 -22.29
N CYS A 189 -7.53 -0.14 -22.94
CA CYS A 189 -7.34 -1.58 -23.00
C CYS A 189 -7.08 -2.18 -21.61
N ASP A 190 -6.20 -1.55 -20.82
CA ASP A 190 -5.83 -2.06 -19.50
C ASP A 190 -7.02 -1.96 -18.52
N SER A 191 -7.78 -0.87 -18.58
CA SER A 191 -9.01 -0.69 -17.80
C SER A 191 -10.10 -1.70 -18.18
N LEU A 192 -10.18 -2.10 -19.46
CA LEU A 192 -11.07 -3.15 -19.92
C LEU A 192 -10.69 -4.50 -19.32
N ILE A 193 -9.40 -4.88 -19.40
CA ILE A 193 -8.90 -6.15 -18.84
C ILE A 193 -9.22 -6.23 -17.34
N VAL A 194 -8.85 -5.19 -16.59
CA VAL A 194 -9.10 -5.12 -15.14
C VAL A 194 -10.60 -5.17 -14.84
N GLY A 195 -11.41 -4.47 -15.63
CA GLY A 195 -12.86 -4.47 -15.49
C GLY A 195 -13.47 -5.86 -15.63
N LEU A 196 -13.07 -6.61 -16.66
CA LEU A 196 -13.55 -7.97 -16.91
C LEU A 196 -13.08 -8.96 -15.83
N LEU A 197 -11.83 -8.85 -15.37
CA LEU A 197 -11.31 -9.66 -14.24
C LEU A 197 -12.03 -9.37 -12.92
N LEU A 198 -12.36 -8.10 -12.65
CA LEU A 198 -13.15 -7.71 -11.48
C LEU A 198 -14.61 -8.15 -11.58
N HIS A 199 -15.18 -8.21 -12.78
CA HIS A 199 -16.50 -8.81 -12.99
C HIS A 199 -16.50 -10.33 -12.78
N LEU A 200 -15.44 -11.04 -13.17
CA LEU A 200 -15.22 -12.44 -12.80
C LEU A 200 -15.20 -12.62 -11.27
N CYS A 201 -14.44 -11.77 -10.56
CA CYS A 201 -14.42 -11.75 -9.10
C CYS A 201 -15.81 -11.48 -8.48
N CYS A 202 -16.59 -10.59 -9.10
CA CYS A 202 -17.96 -10.31 -8.71
C CYS A 202 -18.85 -11.56 -8.85
N GLN A 203 -18.76 -12.25 -10.00
CA GLN A 203 -19.52 -13.48 -10.25
C GLN A 203 -19.18 -14.61 -9.29
N ILE A 204 -17.89 -14.80 -8.97
CA ILE A 204 -17.44 -15.75 -7.95
C ILE A 204 -18.05 -15.40 -6.58
N THR A 205 -18.15 -14.11 -6.24
CA THR A 205 -18.76 -13.66 -4.97
C THR A 205 -20.26 -13.93 -4.94
N ILE A 206 -20.96 -13.72 -6.05
CA ILE A 206 -22.38 -14.04 -6.20
C ILE A 206 -22.60 -15.54 -6.09
N LEU A 207 -21.77 -16.36 -6.74
CA LEU A 207 -21.82 -17.82 -6.63
C LEU A 207 -21.61 -18.28 -5.18
N GLN A 208 -20.66 -17.70 -4.45
CA GLN A 208 -20.47 -17.99 -3.02
C GLN A 208 -21.71 -17.65 -2.17
N TYR A 209 -22.41 -16.58 -2.49
CA TYR A 209 -23.67 -16.23 -1.83
C TYR A 209 -24.77 -17.25 -2.16
N ARG A 210 -24.92 -17.61 -3.44
CA ARG A 210 -25.92 -18.58 -3.88
C ARG A 210 -25.70 -19.98 -3.29
N LEU A 211 -24.45 -20.45 -3.25
CA LEU A 211 -24.05 -21.72 -2.63
C LEU A 211 -24.41 -21.78 -1.14
N LYS A 212 -24.33 -20.66 -0.40
CA LYS A 212 -24.81 -20.62 0.99
C LYS A 212 -26.32 -20.73 1.11
N GLY A 213 -27.04 -20.17 0.14
CA GLY A 213 -28.50 -20.30 0.06
C GLY A 213 -28.98 -21.73 -0.21
N VAL A 214 -28.14 -22.59 -0.81
CA VAL A 214 -28.46 -24.02 -1.01
C VAL A 214 -28.64 -24.74 0.33
N ILE A 215 -27.81 -24.41 1.33
CA ILE A 215 -27.90 -24.99 2.69
C ILE A 215 -29.25 -24.68 3.34
N ASN A 216 -29.82 -23.51 3.02
CA ASN A 216 -31.09 -23.04 3.56
C ASN A 216 -32.29 -23.38 2.66
N GLY A 217 -32.11 -24.20 1.62
CA GLY A 217 -33.16 -24.57 0.65
C GLY A 217 -33.63 -23.43 -0.26
N GLN A 218 -32.93 -22.28 -0.29
CA GLN A 218 -33.32 -21.09 -1.05
C GLN A 218 -32.87 -21.13 -2.52
N ASN A 219 -31.83 -21.91 -2.82
CA ASN A 219 -31.28 -22.06 -4.18
C ASN A 219 -31.06 -23.54 -4.50
N THR A 220 -31.10 -23.90 -5.79
CA THR A 220 -30.75 -25.26 -6.22
C THR A 220 -29.24 -25.40 -6.45
N LEU A 221 -28.69 -26.56 -6.10
CA LEU A 221 -27.28 -26.87 -6.39
C LEU A 221 -27.01 -26.89 -7.91
N SER A 222 -27.97 -27.36 -8.70
CA SER A 222 -27.90 -27.41 -10.16
C SER A 222 -27.65 -26.03 -10.77
N ASP A 223 -28.37 -25.00 -10.30
CA ASP A 223 -28.17 -23.62 -10.76
C ASP A 223 -26.79 -23.07 -10.41
N CYS A 224 -26.27 -23.42 -9.22
CA CYS A 224 -24.93 -23.02 -8.79
C CYS A 224 -23.85 -23.70 -9.63
N VAL A 225 -23.99 -24.98 -9.94
CA VAL A 225 -23.07 -25.73 -10.81
C VAL A 225 -23.07 -25.16 -12.22
N ARG A 226 -24.26 -24.88 -12.78
CA ARG A 226 -24.39 -24.22 -14.08
C ARG A 226 -23.72 -22.84 -14.09
N GLN A 227 -23.98 -22.00 -13.08
CA GLN A 227 -23.29 -20.70 -12.99
C GLN A 227 -21.78 -20.85 -12.88
N HIS A 228 -21.28 -21.83 -12.10
CA HIS A 228 -19.85 -22.10 -11.99
C HIS A 228 -19.22 -22.45 -13.34
N HIS A 229 -19.89 -23.31 -14.12
CA HIS A 229 -19.45 -23.67 -15.47
C HIS A 229 -19.35 -22.43 -16.38
N HIS A 230 -20.40 -21.59 -16.42
CA HIS A 230 -20.39 -20.35 -17.19
C HIS A 230 -19.29 -19.38 -16.74
N ILE A 231 -18.97 -19.31 -15.43
CA ILE A 231 -17.84 -18.49 -14.93
C ILE A 231 -16.51 -18.99 -15.49
N ILE A 232 -16.32 -20.32 -15.55
CA ILE A 232 -15.10 -20.94 -16.08
C ILE A 232 -14.97 -20.66 -17.58
N GLU A 233 -16.03 -20.89 -18.36
CA GLU A 233 -16.04 -20.60 -19.80
C GLU A 233 -15.73 -19.13 -20.07
N TYR A 234 -16.37 -18.22 -19.32
CA TYR A 234 -16.11 -16.79 -19.41
C TYR A 234 -14.65 -16.44 -19.08
N ALA A 235 -14.07 -17.08 -18.05
CA ALA A 235 -12.68 -16.88 -17.67
C ALA A 235 -11.72 -17.34 -18.78
N TYR A 236 -11.97 -18.50 -19.38
CA TYR A 236 -11.19 -19.00 -20.52
C TYR A 236 -11.31 -18.09 -21.74
N ALA A 237 -12.53 -17.66 -22.07
CA ALA A 237 -12.77 -16.73 -23.18
C ALA A 237 -12.07 -15.38 -22.95
N THR A 238 -12.15 -14.82 -21.74
CA THR A 238 -11.43 -13.59 -21.37
C THR A 238 -9.92 -13.78 -21.49
N ASN A 239 -9.38 -14.88 -20.95
CA ASN A 239 -7.95 -15.16 -21.01
C ASN A 239 -7.47 -15.30 -22.46
N ALA A 240 -8.14 -16.11 -23.28
CA ALA A 240 -7.76 -16.34 -24.68
C ALA A 240 -7.66 -15.05 -25.51
N ARG A 241 -8.45 -14.02 -25.20
CA ARG A 241 -8.40 -12.71 -25.87
C ARG A 241 -7.24 -11.85 -25.40
N PHE A 242 -6.92 -11.87 -24.11
CA PHE A 242 -5.94 -10.95 -23.53
C PHE A 242 -4.56 -11.55 -23.28
N THR A 243 -4.37 -12.88 -23.28
CA THR A 243 -3.06 -13.50 -22.97
C THR A 243 -1.94 -12.93 -23.85
N ARG A 244 -2.17 -12.79 -25.16
CA ARG A 244 -1.16 -12.25 -26.08
C ARG A 244 -0.89 -10.76 -25.85
N ILE A 245 -1.95 -9.97 -25.60
CA ILE A 245 -1.83 -8.55 -25.28
C ILE A 245 -1.01 -8.36 -24.00
N ILE A 246 -1.33 -9.15 -22.97
CA ILE A 246 -0.63 -9.13 -21.69
C ILE A 246 0.84 -9.54 -21.88
N ALA A 247 1.11 -10.62 -22.61
CA ALA A 247 2.49 -11.07 -22.87
C ALA A 247 3.34 -10.00 -23.56
N ILE A 248 2.84 -9.40 -24.64
CA ILE A 248 3.52 -8.31 -25.36
C ILE A 248 3.71 -7.10 -24.45
N GLN A 249 2.69 -6.75 -23.64
CA GLN A 249 2.79 -5.66 -22.68
C GLN A 249 3.88 -5.89 -21.63
N PHE A 250 3.97 -7.09 -21.06
CA PHE A 250 4.99 -7.41 -20.06
C PHE A 250 6.40 -7.31 -20.67
N VAL A 251 6.61 -7.90 -21.85
CA VAL A 251 7.90 -7.82 -22.56
C VAL A 251 8.25 -6.36 -22.85
N ALA A 252 7.33 -5.60 -23.45
CA ALA A 252 7.51 -4.19 -23.76
C ALA A 252 7.85 -3.36 -22.51
N SER A 253 7.10 -3.53 -21.43
CA SER A 253 7.34 -2.84 -20.16
C SER A 253 8.68 -3.21 -19.53
N THR A 254 9.13 -4.46 -19.64
CA THR A 254 10.47 -4.85 -19.16
C THR A 254 11.56 -4.11 -19.91
N PHE A 255 11.51 -4.08 -21.24
CA PHE A 255 12.49 -3.33 -22.05
C PHE A 255 12.48 -1.84 -21.71
N VAL A 256 11.29 -1.25 -21.56
CA VAL A 256 11.11 0.17 -21.21
C VAL A 256 11.69 0.48 -19.83
N VAL A 257 11.39 -0.34 -18.82
CA VAL A 257 11.91 -0.14 -17.46
C VAL A 257 13.43 -0.27 -17.44
N CYS A 258 14.00 -1.29 -18.12
CA CYS A 258 15.44 -1.47 -18.21
C CYS A 258 16.12 -0.28 -18.91
N SER A 259 15.58 0.18 -20.04
CA SER A 259 16.09 1.33 -20.80
C SER A 259 16.04 2.62 -19.98
N ASN A 260 14.93 2.88 -19.29
CA ASN A 260 14.78 4.08 -18.48
C ASN A 260 15.66 4.06 -17.23
N LEU A 261 15.82 2.91 -16.59
CA LEU A 261 16.75 2.78 -15.45
C LEU A 261 18.20 3.02 -15.89
N TYR A 262 18.59 2.53 -17.07
CA TYR A 262 19.88 2.82 -17.67
C TYR A 262 20.07 4.33 -17.89
N GLN A 263 19.10 5.02 -18.49
CA GLN A 263 19.17 6.48 -18.69
C GLN A 263 19.17 7.25 -17.37
N LEU A 264 18.34 6.87 -16.40
CA LEU A 264 18.30 7.49 -15.08
C LEU A 264 19.63 7.35 -14.34
N SER A 265 20.38 6.26 -14.59
CA SER A 265 21.71 6.06 -14.00
C SER A 265 22.80 6.95 -14.60
N ARG A 266 22.59 7.45 -15.84
CA ARG A 266 23.57 8.26 -16.58
C ARG A 266 23.21 9.75 -16.68
N THR A 267 21.96 10.10 -16.42
CA THR A 267 21.43 11.46 -16.59
C THR A 267 21.59 12.28 -15.31
N THR A 268 22.01 13.54 -15.43
CA THR A 268 22.04 14.49 -14.30
C THR A 268 20.64 15.00 -13.97
N LEU A 269 20.39 15.40 -12.72
CA LEU A 269 19.09 15.89 -12.26
C LEU A 269 18.66 17.18 -12.99
N ASN A 270 17.94 17.01 -14.10
CA ASN A 270 17.40 18.06 -14.95
C ASN A 270 15.91 17.79 -15.26
N THR A 271 15.29 18.64 -16.07
CA THR A 271 13.86 18.48 -16.45
C THR A 271 13.57 17.18 -17.21
N TYR A 272 14.56 16.65 -17.94
CA TYR A 272 14.47 15.38 -18.66
C TYR A 272 14.41 14.17 -17.70
N PHE A 273 15.17 14.22 -16.60
CA PHE A 273 15.12 13.22 -15.53
C PHE A 273 13.70 13.08 -14.93
N VAL A 274 13.03 14.20 -14.65
CA VAL A 274 11.66 14.21 -14.09
C VAL A 274 10.67 13.53 -15.04
N GLY A 275 10.81 13.78 -16.36
CA GLY A 275 10.00 13.15 -17.39
C GLY A 275 10.18 11.62 -17.44
N ILE A 276 11.42 11.14 -17.49
CA ILE A 276 11.73 9.69 -17.51
C ILE A 276 11.27 9.01 -16.22
N PHE A 277 11.47 9.64 -15.06
CA PHE A 277 11.04 9.10 -13.78
C PHE A 277 9.51 8.96 -13.71
N ALA A 278 8.77 10.01 -14.06
CA ALA A 278 7.30 9.99 -14.07
C ALA A 278 6.76 8.93 -15.05
N TYR A 279 7.39 8.80 -16.22
CA TYR A 279 7.04 7.78 -17.21
C TYR A 279 7.31 6.36 -16.69
N THR A 280 8.48 6.12 -16.08
CA THR A 280 8.85 4.83 -15.49
C THR A 280 7.89 4.43 -14.37
N PHE A 281 7.48 5.39 -13.54
CA PHE A 281 6.45 5.18 -12.53
C PHE A 281 5.12 4.73 -13.14
N CYS A 282 4.68 5.36 -14.24
CA CYS A 282 3.44 4.96 -14.93
C CYS A 282 3.52 3.53 -15.47
N VAL A 283 4.66 3.12 -16.03
CA VAL A 283 4.90 1.76 -16.55
C VAL A 283 4.91 0.74 -15.40
N LEU A 284 5.53 1.05 -14.26
CA LEU A 284 5.50 0.18 -13.08
C LEU A 284 4.09 0.01 -12.51
N VAL A 285 3.30 1.09 -12.46
CA VAL A 285 1.88 1.03 -12.06
C VAL A 285 1.09 0.14 -13.01
N GLN A 286 1.34 0.22 -14.32
CA GLN A 286 0.71 -0.63 -15.33
C GLN A 286 1.00 -2.12 -15.08
N ILE A 287 2.26 -2.51 -14.88
CA ILE A 287 2.65 -3.89 -14.56
C ILE A 287 2.00 -4.35 -13.24
N PHE A 288 2.04 -3.50 -12.22
CA PHE A 288 1.48 -3.80 -10.91
C PHE A 288 -0.02 -4.11 -10.98
N ILE A 289 -0.77 -3.34 -11.78
CA ILE A 289 -2.21 -3.53 -11.99
C ILE A 289 -2.49 -4.96 -12.50
N TYR A 290 -1.79 -5.42 -13.53
CA TYR A 290 -1.96 -6.78 -14.09
C TYR A 290 -1.70 -7.87 -13.03
N CYS A 291 -0.57 -7.77 -12.32
CA CYS A 291 -0.19 -8.72 -11.28
C CYS A 291 -1.19 -8.75 -10.11
N TRP A 292 -1.64 -7.57 -9.68
CA TRP A 292 -2.55 -7.44 -8.54
C TRP A 292 -3.91 -8.08 -8.80
N PHE A 293 -4.54 -7.78 -9.94
CA PHE A 293 -5.87 -8.30 -10.25
C PHE A 293 -5.83 -9.78 -10.66
N GLY A 294 -4.77 -10.24 -11.31
CA GLY A 294 -4.53 -11.67 -11.53
C GLY A 294 -4.44 -12.46 -10.22
N ASN A 295 -3.65 -11.95 -9.25
CA ASN A 295 -3.54 -12.56 -7.92
C ASN A 295 -4.86 -12.50 -7.14
N LYS A 296 -5.62 -11.40 -7.24
CA LYS A 296 -6.93 -11.28 -6.60
C LYS A 296 -7.92 -12.32 -7.12
N LEU A 297 -7.95 -12.56 -8.44
CA LEU A 297 -8.79 -13.60 -9.05
C LEU A 297 -8.38 -14.98 -8.55
N LYS A 298 -7.08 -15.31 -8.59
CA LYS A 298 -6.55 -16.58 -8.05
C LYS A 298 -6.96 -16.79 -6.60
N LEU A 299 -6.84 -15.76 -5.77
CA LEU A 299 -7.20 -15.80 -4.36
C LEU A 299 -8.71 -15.99 -4.15
N MET A 300 -9.56 -15.38 -4.97
CA MET A 300 -11.02 -15.60 -4.89
C MET A 300 -11.45 -17.00 -5.36
N VAL A 301 -10.80 -17.55 -6.37
CA VAL A 301 -11.01 -18.96 -6.80
C VAL A 301 -10.56 -19.92 -5.70
N CYS A 302 -9.40 -19.69 -5.09
CA CYS A 302 -8.96 -20.44 -3.91
C CYS A 302 -9.97 -20.35 -2.76
N ILE A 303 -10.53 -19.17 -2.47
CA ILE A 303 -11.55 -19.01 -1.42
C ILE A 303 -12.83 -19.81 -1.75
N LEU A 304 -13.20 -19.96 -3.03
CA LEU A 304 -14.35 -20.76 -3.44
C LEU A 304 -14.10 -22.27 -3.28
N LEU A 305 -12.88 -22.75 -3.56
CA LEU A 305 -12.48 -24.15 -3.34
C LEU A 305 -12.23 -24.48 -1.85
N VAL A 306 -11.91 -23.48 -1.02
CA VAL A 306 -11.43 -23.67 0.36
C VAL A 306 -12.46 -23.13 1.38
N SER A 307 -13.75 -23.09 1.04
CA SER A 307 -14.78 -22.61 1.98
C SER A 307 -14.99 -23.49 3.21
N HIS A 308 -14.24 -24.60 3.35
CA HIS A 308 -14.18 -25.42 4.55
C HIS A 308 -12.87 -25.35 5.35
N ILE A 309 -11.86 -24.59 4.88
CA ILE A 309 -10.62 -24.34 5.62
C ILE A 309 -10.36 -22.83 5.65
N ILE A 310 -11.21 -22.10 6.38
CA ILE A 310 -10.89 -20.71 6.71
C ILE A 310 -9.76 -20.75 7.75
N SER A 311 -8.50 -20.70 7.29
CA SER A 311 -7.49 -19.98 8.06
C SER A 311 -7.81 -18.49 7.89
N ILE A 312 -8.41 -17.89 8.92
CA ILE A 312 -8.33 -16.45 9.08
C ILE A 312 -6.82 -16.17 9.18
N ASP A 313 -6.23 -15.58 8.14
CA ASP A 313 -4.82 -15.18 8.17
C ASP A 313 -4.68 -13.96 9.09
N LYS A 314 -4.54 -14.25 10.39
CA LYS A 314 -4.48 -13.31 11.50
C LYS A 314 -3.28 -12.41 11.35
N LEU A 315 -3.47 -11.09 11.52
CA LEU A 315 -2.37 -10.11 11.48
C LEU A 315 -1.45 -10.29 10.26
N LYS A 316 -1.94 -10.83 9.12
CA LYS A 316 -1.07 -11.29 8.02
C LYS A 316 -0.13 -10.20 7.56
N LEU A 317 -0.68 -9.02 7.28
CA LEU A 317 0.11 -7.86 6.85
C LEU A 317 1.15 -7.47 7.91
N THR A 318 0.73 -7.38 9.16
CA THR A 318 1.59 -7.03 10.29
C THR A 318 2.72 -8.06 10.48
N CYS A 319 2.41 -9.36 10.43
CA CYS A 319 3.39 -10.44 10.52
C CYS A 319 4.32 -10.47 9.30
N THR A 320 3.82 -10.13 8.11
CA THR A 320 4.66 -9.99 6.91
C THR A 320 5.64 -8.83 7.07
N ILE A 321 5.20 -7.65 7.54
CA ILE A 321 6.09 -6.51 7.80
C ILE A 321 7.12 -6.89 8.89
N PHE A 322 6.68 -7.58 9.95
CA PHE A 322 7.55 -8.09 11.02
C PHE A 322 8.55 -9.16 10.55
N MET A 323 8.21 -9.90 9.49
CA MET A 323 9.14 -10.81 8.81
C MET A 323 10.17 -10.06 7.96
N ILE A 324 9.72 -9.08 7.17
CA ILE A 324 10.61 -8.24 6.33
C ILE A 324 11.58 -7.46 7.23
N ALA A 325 11.13 -6.99 8.39
CA ALA A 325 11.96 -6.32 9.40
C ALA A 325 13.10 -7.19 9.96
N GLY A 326 13.10 -8.50 9.71
CA GLY A 326 14.04 -9.44 10.34
C GLY A 326 13.64 -9.86 11.76
N CYS A 327 12.50 -9.38 12.28
CA CYS A 327 12.07 -9.64 13.66
C CYS A 327 11.42 -11.01 13.86
N PHE A 328 10.78 -11.59 12.83
CA PHE A 328 9.98 -12.80 12.99
C PHE A 328 10.02 -13.76 11.81
N ARG A 329 10.48 -14.97 12.10
CA ARG A 329 10.40 -16.11 11.18
C ARG A 329 9.05 -16.84 11.35
N PRO A 330 8.32 -17.14 10.26
CA PRO A 330 7.14 -17.99 10.31
C PRO A 330 7.43 -19.36 10.92
N GLN A 331 6.52 -19.84 11.78
CA GLN A 331 6.60 -21.20 12.33
C GLN A 331 6.36 -22.28 11.27
N SER A 332 5.66 -21.94 10.16
CA SER A 332 5.41 -22.85 9.05
C SER A 332 6.67 -23.22 8.24
N TRP A 333 7.78 -22.51 8.43
CA TRP A 333 9.04 -22.80 7.75
C TRP A 333 9.83 -23.86 8.53
N THR A 334 9.48 -25.14 8.29
CA THR A 334 10.10 -26.30 8.94
C THR A 334 11.45 -26.70 8.34
N SER A 335 11.70 -26.36 7.07
CA SER A 335 12.97 -26.65 6.38
C SER A 335 14.16 -25.96 7.05
N LEU A 336 15.20 -26.73 7.38
CA LEU A 336 16.45 -26.26 7.99
C LEU A 336 17.15 -25.21 7.10
N PHE A 337 17.13 -25.38 5.79
CA PHE A 337 17.69 -24.42 4.83
C PHE A 337 17.02 -23.04 4.92
N LYS A 338 15.68 -22.99 4.87
CA LYS A 338 14.91 -21.75 5.00
C LYS A 338 15.15 -21.08 6.35
N ARG A 339 15.29 -21.89 7.40
CA ARG A 339 15.59 -21.44 8.77
C ARG A 339 16.95 -20.74 8.85
N THR A 340 17.98 -21.35 8.25
CA THR A 340 19.34 -20.83 8.23
C THR A 340 19.43 -19.54 7.44
N ILE A 341 18.87 -19.49 6.22
CA ILE A 341 18.86 -18.27 5.40
C ILE A 341 18.23 -17.10 6.15
N TYR A 342 17.06 -17.31 6.78
CA TYR A 342 16.41 -16.22 7.51
C TYR A 342 17.21 -15.78 8.74
N ASN A 343 17.89 -16.71 9.41
CA ASN A 343 18.77 -16.36 10.53
C ASN A 343 19.95 -15.50 10.08
N VAL A 344 20.57 -15.82 8.94
CA VAL A 344 21.65 -15.03 8.32
C VAL A 344 21.14 -13.63 7.95
N TYR A 345 19.99 -13.55 7.27
CA TYR A 345 19.35 -12.27 6.95
C TYR A 345 19.09 -11.42 8.20
N ARG A 346 18.55 -12.01 9.27
CA ARG A 346 18.32 -11.29 10.52
C ARG A 346 19.62 -10.79 11.15
N LEU A 347 20.67 -11.62 11.18
CA LEU A 347 21.98 -11.21 11.70
C LEU A 347 22.56 -10.04 10.89
N TYR A 348 22.41 -10.08 9.57
CA TYR A 348 22.77 -8.98 8.68
C TYR A 348 22.02 -7.68 9.05
N VAL A 349 20.69 -7.71 9.19
CA VAL A 349 19.90 -6.52 9.55
C VAL A 349 20.30 -5.97 10.91
N ILE A 350 20.49 -6.84 11.91
CA ILE A 350 20.93 -6.42 13.26
C ILE A 350 22.32 -5.79 13.17
N SER A 351 23.29 -6.47 12.56
CA SER A 351 24.66 -5.96 12.44
C SER A 351 24.71 -4.60 11.75
N MET A 352 23.93 -4.43 10.67
CA MET A 352 23.84 -3.18 9.93
C MET A 352 23.29 -2.04 10.78
N LEU A 353 22.17 -2.26 11.50
CA LEU A 353 21.55 -1.24 12.35
C LEU A 353 22.47 -0.82 13.50
N TYR A 354 23.10 -1.78 14.17
CA TYR A 354 24.03 -1.49 15.26
C TYR A 354 25.29 -0.77 14.77
N ALA A 355 25.84 -1.15 13.61
CA ALA A 355 26.96 -0.44 13.00
C ALA A 355 26.59 1.01 12.64
N PHE A 356 25.38 1.23 12.11
CA PHE A 356 24.89 2.56 11.78
C PHE A 356 24.67 3.42 13.04
N THR A 357 24.05 2.87 14.09
CA THR A 357 23.93 3.57 15.38
C THR A 357 25.29 3.92 15.98
N LEU A 358 26.24 2.98 15.97
CA LEU A 358 27.58 3.22 16.50
C LEU A 358 28.30 4.34 15.76
N SER A 359 28.21 4.36 14.43
CA SER A 359 28.78 5.44 13.59
C SER A 359 28.21 6.81 13.96
N GLN A 360 26.89 6.91 14.21
CA GLN A 360 26.26 8.16 14.64
C GLN A 360 26.63 8.55 16.07
N VAL A 361 26.68 7.61 17.00
CA VAL A 361 27.06 7.87 18.40
C VAL A 361 28.51 8.36 18.48
N ILE A 362 29.44 7.74 17.75
CA ILE A 362 30.84 8.18 17.70
C ILE A 362 30.93 9.60 17.14
N ASP A 363 30.17 9.92 16.09
CA ASP A 363 30.16 11.27 15.52
C ASP A 363 29.61 12.32 16.48
N VAL A 364 28.54 12.00 17.22
CA VAL A 364 28.01 12.86 18.29
C VAL A 364 29.05 13.09 19.40
N VAL A 365 29.88 12.10 19.70
CA VAL A 365 30.88 12.21 20.79
C VAL A 365 32.14 12.95 20.32
N MET A 366 32.59 12.72 19.08
CA MET A 366 33.91 13.17 18.61
C MET A 366 33.90 14.44 17.77
N ASN A 367 32.80 14.74 17.06
CA ASN A 367 32.82 15.74 15.99
C ASN A 367 31.80 16.89 16.14
N THR A 368 31.07 16.97 17.26
CA THR A 368 30.05 18.03 17.44
C THR A 368 30.60 19.21 18.23
N ASP A 369 31.00 20.25 17.52
CA ASP A 369 31.47 21.52 18.11
C ASP A 369 30.34 22.56 18.26
N ASN A 370 29.22 22.40 17.53
CA ASN A 370 28.09 23.32 17.50
C ASN A 370 26.82 22.71 18.13
N PRO A 371 26.09 23.41 19.02
CA PRO A 371 24.85 22.92 19.63
C PRO A 371 23.76 22.53 18.61
N ASN A 372 23.68 23.19 17.44
CA ASN A 372 22.69 22.84 16.42
C ASN A 372 23.00 21.50 15.75
N ASP A 373 24.28 21.26 15.44
CA ASP A 373 24.75 20.00 14.86
C ASP A 373 24.63 18.85 15.85
N PHE A 374 24.95 19.12 17.12
CA PHE A 374 24.74 18.17 18.21
C PHE A 374 23.27 17.76 18.31
N THR A 375 22.34 18.72 18.30
CA THR A 375 20.91 18.47 18.46
C THR A 375 20.32 17.65 17.31
N ASP A 376 20.63 18.02 16.06
CA ASP A 376 20.13 17.30 14.87
C ASP A 376 20.67 15.86 14.81
N ASN A 377 21.96 15.67 15.10
CA ASN A 377 22.59 14.36 15.07
C ASN A 377 22.13 13.46 16.24
N LEU A 378 22.02 14.01 17.45
CA LEU A 378 21.48 13.32 18.62
C LEU A 378 20.05 12.83 18.37
N ASN A 379 19.18 13.68 17.80
CA ASN A 379 17.79 13.31 17.51
C ASN A 379 17.69 12.16 16.50
N LYS A 380 18.52 12.19 15.45
CA LYS A 380 18.57 11.12 14.45
C LYS A 380 19.13 9.83 15.06
N SER A 381 20.19 9.92 15.85
CA SER A 381 20.84 8.79 16.55
C SER A 381 19.90 8.11 17.56
N LEU A 382 19.13 8.88 18.33
CA LEU A 382 18.16 8.36 19.29
C LEU A 382 17.08 7.51 18.61
N THR A 383 16.58 7.92 17.45
CA THR A 383 15.57 7.15 16.70
C THR A 383 16.11 5.83 16.18
N VAL A 384 17.35 5.80 15.68
CA VAL A 384 17.99 4.54 15.27
C VAL A 384 18.25 3.65 16.49
N SER A 385 18.69 4.23 17.61
CA SER A 385 18.91 3.52 18.88
C SER A 385 17.64 2.83 19.40
N VAL A 386 16.49 3.51 19.33
CA VAL A 386 15.17 2.92 19.67
C VAL A 386 14.86 1.72 18.75
N SER A 387 15.24 1.80 17.48
CA SER A 387 15.02 0.72 16.50
C SER A 387 15.90 -0.49 16.80
N CYS A 388 17.17 -0.27 17.15
CA CYS A 388 18.08 -1.30 17.63
C CYS A 388 17.53 -1.99 18.89
N TYR A 389 16.98 -1.21 19.82
CA TYR A 389 16.34 -1.78 21.02
C TYR A 389 15.09 -2.60 20.68
N LYS A 390 14.22 -2.09 19.79
CA LYS A 390 13.01 -2.80 19.33
C LYS A 390 13.34 -4.15 18.70
N ILE A 391 14.31 -4.22 17.78
CA ILE A 391 14.69 -5.48 17.14
C ILE A 391 15.35 -6.45 18.14
N PHE A 392 16.14 -5.93 19.08
CA PHE A 392 16.76 -6.75 20.13
C PHE A 392 15.71 -7.39 21.05
N ILE A 393 14.75 -6.61 21.57
CA ILE A 393 13.67 -7.14 22.41
C ILE A 393 12.76 -8.09 21.62
N ALA A 394 12.45 -7.76 20.36
CA ALA A 394 11.67 -8.64 19.48
C ALA A 394 12.36 -9.99 19.26
N TRP A 395 13.69 -9.99 19.13
CA TRP A 395 14.48 -11.20 18.98
C TRP A 395 14.47 -12.05 20.26
N LEU A 396 14.77 -11.46 21.43
CA LEU A 396 14.74 -12.17 22.72
C LEU A 396 13.34 -12.73 23.02
N SER A 397 12.31 -11.95 22.69
CA SER A 397 10.91 -12.30 22.96
C SER A 397 10.25 -13.09 21.82
N TYR A 398 10.99 -13.58 20.83
CA TYR A 398 10.44 -14.27 19.66
C TYR A 398 9.44 -15.37 20.03
N LYS A 399 9.81 -16.27 20.95
CA LYS A 399 8.93 -17.37 21.40
C LYS A 399 7.66 -16.85 22.05
N ASN A 400 7.77 -15.78 22.84
CA ASN A 400 6.64 -15.15 23.54
C ASN A 400 5.69 -14.45 22.56
N ILE A 401 6.23 -13.72 21.57
CA ILE A 401 5.43 -13.07 20.52
C ILE A 401 4.72 -14.12 19.68
N ALA A 402 5.41 -15.22 19.32
CA ALA A 402 4.79 -16.32 18.61
C ALA A 402 3.68 -16.99 19.43
N ALA A 403 3.89 -17.17 20.73
CA ALA A 403 2.88 -17.67 21.65
C ALA A 403 1.66 -16.72 21.73
N LEU A 404 1.86 -15.40 21.82
CA LEU A 404 0.77 -14.42 21.79
C LEU A 404 -0.04 -14.50 20.48
N ILE A 405 0.62 -14.68 19.34
CA ILE A 405 -0.07 -14.86 18.05
C ILE A 405 -0.88 -16.17 18.04
N ASN A 406 -0.33 -17.26 18.58
CA ASN A 406 -1.01 -18.55 18.67
C ASN A 406 -2.18 -18.53 19.66
N TYR A 407 -2.06 -17.77 20.75
CA TYR A 407 -3.12 -17.55 21.74
C TYR A 407 -4.39 -16.97 21.11
N LEU A 408 -4.27 -16.15 20.05
CA LEU A 408 -5.41 -15.60 19.31
C LEU A 408 -6.20 -16.66 18.51
N THR A 409 -5.72 -17.91 18.48
CA THR A 409 -6.24 -19.02 17.69
C THR A 409 -6.85 -20.13 18.54
N GLU A 410 -6.47 -20.17 19.81
CA GLU A 410 -6.91 -21.16 20.77
C GLU A 410 -8.28 -20.80 21.32
N GLU A 411 -8.99 -21.79 21.85
CA GLU A 411 -10.20 -21.52 22.61
C GLU A 411 -9.83 -20.85 23.94
N PRO A 412 -10.56 -19.80 24.38
CA PRO A 412 -11.86 -19.36 23.87
C PRO A 412 -11.81 -18.23 22.83
N PHE A 413 -10.65 -17.82 22.32
CA PHE A 413 -10.53 -16.68 21.39
C PHE A 413 -10.93 -17.01 19.95
N LYS A 414 -10.98 -18.30 19.62
CA LYS A 414 -11.51 -18.83 18.36
C LYS A 414 -13.00 -18.44 18.20
N PRO A 415 -13.40 -17.88 17.05
CA PRO A 415 -14.80 -17.58 16.78
C PRO A 415 -15.58 -18.88 16.50
N LEU A 416 -16.76 -19.02 17.08
CA LEU A 416 -17.59 -20.23 17.04
C LEU A 416 -18.79 -20.12 16.09
N ASP A 417 -19.33 -18.91 15.87
CA ASP A 417 -20.48 -18.70 14.99
C ASP A 417 -20.28 -17.56 13.97
N LEU A 418 -21.25 -17.40 13.07
CA LEU A 418 -21.21 -16.39 12.01
C LEU A 418 -21.20 -14.94 12.52
N GLY A 419 -21.83 -14.67 13.67
CA GLY A 419 -21.82 -13.37 14.33
C GLY A 419 -20.43 -13.03 14.87
N GLU A 420 -19.79 -13.98 15.55
CA GLU A 420 -18.41 -13.84 16.04
C GLU A 420 -17.41 -13.66 14.89
N ILE A 421 -17.59 -14.41 13.78
CA ILE A 421 -16.77 -14.26 12.57
C ILE A 421 -16.95 -12.86 11.96
N LYS A 422 -18.17 -12.30 11.98
CA LYS A 422 -18.44 -10.94 11.47
C LYS A 422 -17.72 -9.88 12.30
N ILE A 423 -17.79 -9.98 13.63
CA ILE A 423 -17.06 -9.09 14.56
C ILE A 423 -15.56 -9.20 14.30
N ARG A 424 -15.01 -10.43 14.27
CA ARG A 424 -13.57 -10.64 14.02
C ARG A 424 -13.11 -10.04 12.69
N ARG A 425 -13.87 -10.23 11.61
CA ARG A 425 -13.55 -9.65 10.29
C ARG A 425 -13.60 -8.13 10.27
N GLN A 426 -14.51 -7.51 11.01
CA GLN A 426 -14.58 -6.06 11.13
C GLN A 426 -13.31 -5.52 11.78
N TYR A 427 -12.88 -6.12 12.90
CA TYR A 427 -11.64 -5.74 13.57
C TYR A 427 -10.39 -6.02 12.73
N ASP A 428 -10.30 -7.17 12.07
CA ASP A 428 -9.19 -7.51 11.17
C ASP A 428 -9.07 -6.49 10.03
N LYS A 429 -10.20 -6.00 9.50
CA LYS A 429 -10.22 -4.94 8.47
C LYS A 429 -9.74 -3.60 9.04
N ILE A 430 -10.14 -3.25 10.25
CA ILE A 430 -9.69 -2.03 10.93
C ILE A 430 -8.17 -2.10 11.17
N ILE A 431 -7.68 -3.21 11.73
CA ILE A 431 -6.24 -3.46 11.97
C ILE A 431 -5.47 -3.30 10.66
N ARG A 432 -5.87 -4.02 9.60
CA ARG A 432 -5.20 -3.95 8.30
C ARG A 432 -5.20 -2.54 7.72
N ASN A 433 -6.32 -1.83 7.77
CA ASN A 433 -6.42 -0.47 7.24
C ASN A 433 -5.54 0.51 8.03
N ASN A 434 -5.48 0.38 9.36
CA ASN A 434 -4.64 1.21 10.21
C ASN A 434 -3.15 0.92 9.97
N THR A 435 -2.77 -0.36 9.88
CA THR A 435 -1.41 -0.79 9.52
C THR A 435 -1.00 -0.21 8.15
N LEU A 436 -1.87 -0.29 7.14
CA LEU A 436 -1.60 0.28 5.81
C LEU A 436 -1.42 1.80 5.87
N ARG A 437 -2.34 2.52 6.52
CA ARG A 437 -2.27 4.00 6.64
C ARG A 437 -1.01 4.44 7.35
N TYR A 438 -0.67 3.80 8.47
CA TYR A 438 0.55 4.11 9.22
C TYR A 438 1.82 3.79 8.42
N THR A 439 1.87 2.63 7.76
CA THR A 439 3.00 2.25 6.91
C THR A 439 3.17 3.25 5.76
N ILE A 440 2.08 3.64 5.09
CA ILE A 440 2.11 4.64 4.01
C ILE A 440 2.67 5.95 4.54
N LEU A 441 2.15 6.47 5.65
CA LEU A 441 2.62 7.73 6.25
C LEU A 441 4.13 7.71 6.50
N ILE A 442 4.63 6.71 7.22
CA ILE A 442 6.05 6.63 7.59
C ILE A 442 6.94 6.44 6.35
N VAL A 443 6.54 5.58 5.41
CA VAL A 443 7.29 5.35 4.17
C VAL A 443 7.30 6.61 3.30
N THR A 444 6.18 7.33 3.18
CA THR A 444 6.13 8.58 2.40
C THR A 444 7.04 9.65 3.00
N SER A 445 7.07 9.77 4.32
CA SER A 445 7.95 10.73 5.01
C SER A 445 9.42 10.37 4.79
N TRP A 446 9.78 9.09 4.92
CA TRP A 446 11.14 8.64 4.61
C TRP A 446 11.53 8.87 3.15
N MET A 447 10.65 8.53 2.21
CA MET A 447 10.90 8.77 0.78
C MET A 447 11.10 10.26 0.50
N SER A 448 10.34 11.16 1.15
CA SER A 448 10.54 12.61 1.01
C SER A 448 11.88 13.10 1.59
N LEU A 449 12.33 12.51 2.70
CA LEU A 449 13.63 12.82 3.32
C LEU A 449 14.79 12.36 2.41
N ILE A 450 14.75 11.12 1.93
CA ILE A 450 15.78 10.59 1.02
C ILE A 450 15.77 11.35 -0.30
N LEU A 451 14.60 11.63 -0.86
CA LEU A 451 14.50 12.43 -2.08
C LEU A 451 15.10 13.82 -1.90
N THR A 452 14.80 14.50 -0.79
CA THR A 452 15.38 15.82 -0.53
C THR A 452 16.89 15.73 -0.39
N SER A 453 17.39 14.75 0.36
CA SER A 453 18.84 14.55 0.52
C SER A 453 19.55 14.19 -0.79
N LEU A 454 18.91 13.44 -1.68
CA LEU A 454 19.42 13.19 -3.04
C LEU A 454 19.50 14.48 -3.87
N LEU A 455 18.57 15.41 -3.68
CA LEU A 455 18.52 16.69 -4.40
C LEU A 455 19.51 17.72 -3.83
N THR A 456 19.69 17.77 -2.51
CA THR A 456 20.53 18.77 -1.82
C THR A 456 21.90 18.20 -1.47
N ASP A 457 21.95 17.23 -0.56
CA ASP A 457 23.19 16.81 0.11
C ASP A 457 24.07 15.99 -0.84
N PHE A 458 23.47 15.06 -1.57
CA PHE A 458 24.17 14.19 -2.50
C PHE A 458 24.86 14.99 -3.62
N ARG A 459 24.22 16.05 -4.12
CA ARG A 459 24.80 16.97 -5.11
C ARG A 459 26.07 17.66 -4.60
N HIS A 460 26.13 17.92 -3.29
CA HIS A 460 27.28 18.54 -2.62
C HIS A 460 28.21 17.52 -1.94
N ARG A 461 28.09 16.22 -2.25
CA ARG A 461 28.85 15.13 -1.61
C ARG A 461 28.76 15.12 -0.08
N LYS A 462 27.61 15.52 0.45
CA LYS A 462 27.28 15.43 1.88
C LYS A 462 26.41 14.20 2.13
N LEU A 463 26.70 13.47 3.21
CA LEU A 463 25.89 12.35 3.65
C LEU A 463 24.57 12.85 4.27
N THR A 464 23.47 12.11 4.07
CA THR A 464 22.15 12.45 4.64
C THR A 464 22.16 12.48 6.16
N TYR A 465 22.86 11.50 6.72
CA TYR A 465 23.05 11.36 8.15
C TYR A 465 24.52 11.56 8.45
N ARG A 466 24.82 12.53 9.31
CA ARG A 466 26.16 12.70 9.84
C ARG A 466 26.55 11.43 10.62
N GLY A 467 27.78 11.00 10.48
CA GLY A 467 28.25 9.75 11.06
C GLY A 467 29.74 9.59 10.82
N TRP A 468 30.42 9.01 11.80
CA TRP A 468 31.84 8.75 11.75
C TRP A 468 32.07 7.47 10.96
N ILE A 469 32.84 7.58 9.88
CA ILE A 469 33.16 6.46 8.99
C ILE A 469 34.65 6.15 9.15
N PRO A 470 35.05 4.89 9.37
CA PRO A 470 36.43 4.52 9.67
C PRO A 470 37.38 4.58 8.47
N TYR A 471 36.93 5.06 7.31
CA TYR A 471 37.70 5.19 6.09
C TYR A 471 37.37 6.49 5.36
N ASP A 472 38.31 6.99 4.57
CA ASP A 472 38.10 8.17 3.74
C ASP A 472 37.13 7.85 2.60
N TYR A 473 36.05 8.63 2.51
CA TYR A 473 35.04 8.53 1.47
C TYR A 473 35.11 9.68 0.46
N SER A 474 36.24 10.40 0.38
CA SER A 474 36.48 11.50 -0.57
C SER A 474 36.34 11.08 -2.04
N SER A 475 36.67 9.81 -2.36
CA SER A 475 36.43 9.25 -3.68
C SER A 475 34.94 9.08 -3.96
N TYR A 476 34.53 9.35 -5.19
CA TYR A 476 33.11 9.27 -5.58
C TYR A 476 32.53 7.86 -5.39
N ALA A 477 33.30 6.81 -5.70
CA ALA A 477 32.86 5.42 -5.54
C ALA A 477 32.63 5.05 -4.06
N THR A 478 33.55 5.45 -3.17
CA THR A 478 33.42 5.23 -1.73
C THR A 478 32.28 6.05 -1.13
N PHE A 479 32.08 7.29 -1.57
CA PHE A 479 30.93 8.10 -1.17
C PHE A 479 29.61 7.45 -1.56
N CYS A 480 29.45 7.00 -2.81
CA CYS A 480 28.24 6.33 -3.27
C CYS A 480 27.95 5.04 -2.50
N PHE A 481 29.00 4.26 -2.19
CA PHE A 481 28.87 3.05 -1.38
C PHE A 481 28.38 3.39 0.04
N THR A 482 29.02 4.33 0.73
CA THR A 482 28.61 4.77 2.08
C THR A 482 27.18 5.30 2.08
N TYR A 483 26.82 6.12 1.09
CA TYR A 483 25.48 6.66 0.95
C TYR A 483 24.44 5.54 0.76
N ALA A 484 24.70 4.56 -0.10
CA ALA A 484 23.82 3.41 -0.31
C ALA A 484 23.63 2.59 0.97
N VAL A 485 24.71 2.38 1.74
CA VAL A 485 24.66 1.72 3.05
C VAL A 485 23.79 2.53 4.03
N GLN A 486 23.92 3.85 4.10
CA GLN A 486 23.07 4.69 4.96
C GLN A 486 21.58 4.62 4.58
N VAL A 487 21.25 4.69 3.29
CA VAL A 487 19.87 4.57 2.80
C VAL A 487 19.28 3.21 3.16
N LEU A 488 20.05 2.13 3.00
CA LEU A 488 19.59 0.79 3.34
C LEU A 488 19.46 0.58 4.86
N SER A 489 20.36 1.16 5.68
CA SER A 489 20.26 1.14 7.15
C SER A 489 19.00 1.86 7.63
N THR A 490 18.72 3.04 7.07
CA THR A 490 17.53 3.83 7.44
C THR A 490 16.24 3.16 6.97
N PHE A 491 16.24 2.50 5.81
CA PHE A 491 15.14 1.64 5.38
C PHE A 491 14.84 0.55 6.41
N HIS A 492 15.85 -0.21 6.83
CA HIS A 492 15.67 -1.24 7.85
C HIS A 492 15.18 -0.68 9.19
N CYS A 493 15.72 0.48 9.61
CA CYS A 493 15.31 1.19 10.83
C CYS A 493 13.80 1.50 10.82
N ILE A 494 13.30 2.06 9.71
CA ILE A 494 11.89 2.40 9.56
C ILE A 494 11.00 1.17 9.51
N VAL A 495 11.42 0.13 8.77
CA VAL A 495 10.66 -1.11 8.67
C VAL A 495 10.53 -1.76 10.06
N VAL A 496 11.59 -1.79 10.86
CA VAL A 496 11.55 -2.29 12.25
C VAL A 496 10.57 -1.51 13.11
N ASN A 497 10.61 -0.17 13.06
CA ASN A 497 9.68 0.68 13.80
C ASN A 497 8.22 0.38 13.42
N VAL A 498 7.90 0.43 12.13
CA VAL A 498 6.54 0.15 11.63
C VAL A 498 6.09 -1.24 12.06
N ALA A 499 6.98 -2.23 12.00
CA ALA A 499 6.65 -3.59 12.34
C ALA A 499 6.30 -3.77 13.82
N CYS A 500 7.13 -3.26 14.73
CA CYS A 500 6.88 -3.33 16.17
C CYS A 500 5.62 -2.56 16.57
N ASP A 501 5.45 -1.34 16.04
CA ASP A 501 4.33 -0.47 16.40
C ASP A 501 3.00 -1.09 15.95
N THR A 502 2.95 -1.57 14.70
CA THR A 502 1.73 -2.15 14.14
C THR A 502 1.38 -3.50 14.75
N LEU A 503 2.37 -4.26 15.22
CA LEU A 503 2.16 -5.51 15.96
C LEU A 503 1.50 -5.25 17.32
N LEU A 504 2.04 -4.29 18.09
CA LEU A 504 1.44 -3.89 19.36
C LEU A 504 0.01 -3.39 19.17
N CYS A 505 -0.21 -2.46 18.23
CA CYS A 505 -1.55 -1.95 17.91
C CYS A 505 -2.51 -3.06 17.48
N GLY A 506 -2.02 -4.04 16.73
CA GLY A 506 -2.75 -5.23 16.35
C GLY A 506 -3.21 -6.05 17.56
N PHE A 507 -2.34 -6.28 18.54
CA PHE A 507 -2.70 -6.97 19.77
C PHE A 507 -3.73 -6.18 20.60
N LEU A 508 -3.57 -4.87 20.75
CA LEU A 508 -4.53 -4.01 21.46
C LEU A 508 -5.92 -4.04 20.81
N MET A 509 -5.98 -3.97 19.49
CA MET A 509 -7.25 -4.09 18.75
C MET A 509 -7.86 -5.48 18.86
N HIS A 510 -7.05 -6.53 18.98
CA HIS A 510 -7.56 -7.87 19.26
C HIS A 510 -8.13 -8.01 20.66
N ILE A 511 -7.61 -7.30 21.68
CA ILE A 511 -8.24 -7.22 23.00
C ILE A 511 -9.65 -6.62 22.86
N CYS A 512 -9.79 -5.49 22.18
CA CYS A 512 -11.11 -4.87 21.92
C CYS A 512 -12.07 -5.82 21.18
N CYS A 513 -11.56 -6.52 20.16
CA CYS A 513 -12.33 -7.51 19.42
C CYS A 513 -12.85 -8.63 20.33
N GLN A 514 -12.01 -9.14 21.23
CA GLN A 514 -12.38 -10.24 22.13
C GLN A 514 -13.36 -9.80 23.20
N ILE A 515 -13.26 -8.55 23.69
CA ILE A 515 -14.27 -7.96 24.58
C ILE A 515 -15.63 -7.90 23.86
N GLU A 516 -15.67 -7.48 22.60
CA GLU A 516 -16.94 -7.43 21.84
C GLU A 516 -17.51 -8.81 21.54
N ILE A 517 -16.65 -9.81 21.28
CA ILE A 517 -17.08 -11.21 21.17
C ILE A 517 -17.63 -11.71 22.51
N LEU A 518 -17.02 -11.34 23.64
CA LEU A 518 -17.53 -11.69 24.96
C LEU A 518 -18.89 -11.04 25.23
N GLU A 519 -19.08 -9.75 24.88
CA GLU A 519 -20.38 -9.07 24.96
C GLU A 519 -21.45 -9.82 24.15
N TYR A 520 -21.10 -10.25 22.94
CA TYR A 520 -21.97 -11.03 22.07
C TYR A 520 -22.35 -12.39 22.68
N ARG A 521 -21.37 -13.12 23.23
CA ARG A 521 -21.59 -14.42 23.90
C ARG A 521 -22.46 -14.29 25.15
N LEU A 522 -22.21 -13.28 25.97
CA LEU A 522 -22.99 -12.99 27.17
C LEU A 522 -24.45 -12.64 26.86
N ARG A 523 -24.73 -11.96 25.74
CA ARG A 523 -26.12 -11.73 25.29
C ARG A 523 -26.81 -13.03 24.87
N LYS A 524 -26.10 -13.91 24.17
CA LYS A 524 -26.62 -15.20 23.71
C LYS A 524 -26.74 -16.27 24.80
N PHE A 525 -26.08 -16.08 25.93
CA PHE A 525 -26.24 -16.95 27.11
C PHE A 525 -27.71 -17.06 27.54
N LEU A 526 -28.50 -15.98 27.44
CA LEU A 526 -29.93 -15.98 27.77
C LEU A 526 -30.77 -16.93 26.91
N CYS A 527 -30.27 -17.34 25.74
CA CYS A 527 -30.92 -18.30 24.84
C CYS A 527 -30.36 -19.73 24.99
N ASN A 528 -29.62 -20.03 26.07
CA ASN A 528 -28.92 -21.31 26.30
C ASN A 528 -27.94 -21.74 25.18
N GLN A 529 -27.46 -20.81 24.34
CA GLN A 529 -26.53 -21.13 23.25
C GLN A 529 -25.06 -21.21 23.71
N PHE A 530 -24.71 -20.63 24.85
CA PHE A 530 -23.38 -20.66 25.43
C PHE A 530 -23.44 -20.90 26.94
N SER A 531 -22.47 -21.63 27.51
CA SER A 531 -22.39 -21.79 28.95
C SER A 531 -21.74 -20.56 29.62
N LEU A 532 -22.27 -20.16 30.78
CA LEU A 532 -21.71 -19.06 31.57
C LEU A 532 -20.24 -19.31 31.95
N GLY A 533 -19.91 -20.56 32.30
CA GLY A 533 -18.54 -20.98 32.61
C GLY A 533 -17.57 -20.73 31.45
N TYR A 534 -18.00 -20.94 30.21
CA TYR A 534 -17.19 -20.62 29.03
C TYR A 534 -16.97 -19.10 28.87
N CYS A 535 -18.00 -18.29 29.14
CA CYS A 535 -17.89 -16.82 29.13
C CYS A 535 -16.93 -16.31 30.21
N ILE A 536 -17.00 -16.86 31.44
CA ILE A 536 -16.07 -16.53 32.53
C ILE A 536 -14.63 -16.90 32.14
N ARG A 537 -14.43 -18.09 31.56
CA ARG A 537 -13.12 -18.51 31.05
C ARG A 537 -12.61 -17.55 29.98
N HIS A 538 -13.48 -17.11 29.06
CA HIS A 538 -13.14 -16.15 28.01
C HIS A 538 -12.75 -14.79 28.57
N HIS A 539 -13.53 -14.26 29.51
CA HIS A 539 -13.22 -13.03 30.23
C HIS A 539 -11.83 -13.10 30.88
N ASN A 540 -11.55 -14.14 31.67
CA ASN A 540 -10.25 -14.30 32.34
C ASN A 540 -9.08 -14.39 31.34
N ARG A 541 -9.28 -15.11 30.23
CA ARG A 541 -8.29 -15.22 29.15
C ARG A 541 -8.01 -13.87 28.46
N ILE A 542 -9.00 -12.98 28.34
CA ILE A 542 -8.79 -11.61 27.82
C ILE A 542 -7.85 -10.81 28.73
N PHE A 543 -8.08 -10.85 30.04
CA PHE A 543 -7.22 -10.15 31.01
C PHE A 543 -5.81 -10.74 31.07
N GLU A 544 -5.68 -12.07 31.02
CA GLU A 544 -4.39 -12.75 30.94
C GLU A 544 -3.62 -12.32 29.68
N PHE A 545 -4.27 -12.34 28.51
CA PHE A 545 -3.68 -11.90 27.25
C PHE A 545 -3.23 -10.43 27.30
N ALA A 546 -4.08 -9.54 27.81
CA ALA A 546 -3.75 -8.12 27.97
C ALA A 546 -2.54 -7.92 28.89
N ARG A 547 -2.46 -8.66 30.01
CA ARG A 547 -1.31 -8.64 30.91
C ARG A 547 -0.04 -9.10 30.20
N MET A 548 -0.10 -10.21 29.46
CA MET A 548 1.04 -10.72 28.70
C MET A 548 1.52 -9.71 27.65
N VAL A 549 0.62 -9.06 26.91
CA VAL A 549 0.98 -8.00 25.96
C VAL A 549 1.66 -6.84 26.69
N ASN A 550 1.09 -6.37 27.81
CA ASN A 550 1.69 -5.28 28.58
C ASN A 550 3.10 -5.64 29.05
N THR A 551 3.29 -6.78 29.73
CA THR A 551 4.61 -7.20 30.26
C THR A 551 5.68 -7.33 29.16
N ARG A 552 5.30 -7.72 27.93
CA ARG A 552 6.27 -7.89 26.84
C ARG A 552 6.62 -6.58 26.12
N PHE A 553 5.69 -5.64 26.02
CA PHE A 553 5.90 -4.40 25.27
C PHE A 553 6.14 -3.17 26.16
N THR A 554 5.95 -3.26 27.49
CA THR A 554 6.10 -2.14 28.42
C THR A 554 7.47 -1.43 28.32
N GLN A 555 8.56 -2.20 28.15
CA GLN A 555 9.90 -1.66 27.98
C GLN A 555 10.09 -0.95 26.62
N ILE A 556 9.57 -1.55 25.54
CA ILE A 556 9.63 -0.96 24.18
C ILE A 556 8.89 0.37 24.17
N ILE A 557 7.69 0.40 24.75
CA ILE A 557 6.86 1.60 24.77
C ILE A 557 7.50 2.67 25.66
N GLY A 558 8.04 2.29 26.83
CA GLY A 558 8.74 3.22 27.72
C GLY A 558 9.92 3.92 27.04
N LEU A 559 10.80 3.17 26.39
CA LEU A 559 11.93 3.75 25.67
C LEU A 559 11.47 4.64 24.49
N GLN A 560 10.46 4.21 23.74
CA GLN A 560 9.89 5.02 22.67
C GLN A 560 9.35 6.36 23.20
N PHE A 561 8.59 6.36 24.29
CA PHE A 561 8.04 7.58 24.88
C PHE A 561 9.14 8.54 25.34
N MET A 562 10.17 8.04 26.02
CA MET A 562 11.29 8.87 26.47
C MET A 562 12.03 9.49 25.28
N ALA A 563 12.41 8.67 24.29
CA ALA A 563 13.14 9.14 23.11
C ALA A 563 12.31 10.13 22.28
N SER A 564 11.02 9.85 22.04
CA SER A 564 10.16 10.75 21.28
C SER A 564 9.87 12.07 22.00
N THR A 565 9.79 12.08 23.33
CA THR A 565 9.68 13.33 24.10
C THR A 565 10.93 14.19 23.89
N MET A 566 12.11 13.60 24.06
CA MET A 566 13.39 14.29 23.86
C MET A 566 13.52 14.87 22.45
N VAL A 567 13.24 14.06 21.43
CA VAL A 567 13.27 14.48 20.02
C VAL A 567 12.29 15.62 19.74
N THR A 568 11.08 15.57 20.33
CA THR A 568 10.07 16.62 20.13
C THR A 568 10.51 17.94 20.76
N CYS A 569 11.07 17.93 21.97
CA CYS A 569 11.60 19.13 22.63
C CYS A 569 12.66 19.82 21.77
N PHE A 570 13.63 19.04 21.28
CA PHE A 570 14.74 19.55 20.49
C PHE A 570 14.34 20.03 19.10
N ASN A 571 13.44 19.31 18.42
CA ASN A 571 12.92 19.76 17.13
C ASN A 571 12.14 21.08 17.26
N LEU A 572 11.34 21.25 18.33
CA LEU A 572 10.62 22.51 18.58
C LEU A 572 11.60 23.67 18.80
N TYR A 573 12.67 23.46 19.58
CA TYR A 573 13.73 24.46 19.76
C TYR A 573 14.38 24.85 18.43
N GLN A 574 14.75 23.87 17.61
CA GLN A 574 15.38 24.11 16.30
C GLN A 574 14.46 24.87 15.34
N LEU A 575 13.16 24.55 15.33
CA LEU A 575 12.16 25.20 14.47
C LEU A 575 12.01 26.69 14.75
N THR A 576 12.26 27.14 15.99
CA THR A 576 12.14 28.55 16.38
C THR A 576 13.43 29.36 16.13
N LYS A 577 14.61 28.75 16.25
CA LYS A 577 15.90 29.46 16.09
C LYS A 577 16.39 29.62 14.64
N SER A 578 15.89 28.84 13.68
CA SER A 578 16.38 28.86 12.29
C SER A 578 15.49 29.68 11.34
N ALA A 579 16.09 30.26 10.29
CA ALA A 579 15.38 31.05 9.28
C ALA A 579 14.65 30.13 8.29
N LEU A 580 13.37 30.44 8.00
CA LEU A 580 12.48 29.66 7.12
C LEU A 580 13.18 29.20 5.81
N GLY A 581 13.36 27.89 5.68
CA GLY A 581 14.04 27.24 4.55
C GLY A 581 13.62 25.77 4.40
N THR A 582 14.15 25.06 3.41
CA THR A 582 13.80 23.66 3.09
C THR A 582 14.04 22.70 4.25
N ASN A 583 15.07 22.94 5.07
CA ASN A 583 15.39 22.14 6.25
C ASN A 583 14.28 22.20 7.32
N HIS A 584 13.53 23.30 7.43
CA HIS A 584 12.40 23.40 8.36
C HIS A 584 11.25 22.49 7.99
N VAL A 585 10.93 22.37 6.70
CA VAL A 585 9.84 21.51 6.21
C VAL A 585 10.13 20.06 6.59
N LEU A 586 11.38 19.62 6.44
CA LEU A 586 11.81 18.28 6.85
C LEU A 586 11.72 18.06 8.36
N THR A 587 12.15 19.03 9.17
CA THR A 587 12.03 18.97 10.64
C THR A 587 10.57 18.94 11.10
N ILE A 588 9.67 19.67 10.42
CA ILE A 588 8.21 19.62 10.67
C ILE A 588 7.67 18.22 10.34
N ILE A 589 7.97 17.68 9.15
CA ILE A 589 7.53 16.34 8.74
C ILE A 589 8.02 15.28 9.73
N TYR A 590 9.28 15.37 10.14
CA TYR A 590 9.87 14.46 11.13
C TYR A 590 9.17 14.57 12.49
N THR A 591 8.88 15.78 12.96
CA THR A 591 8.13 16.02 14.21
C THR A 591 6.72 15.45 14.15
N ILE A 592 6.00 15.64 13.04
CA ILE A 592 4.67 15.05 12.82
C ILE A 592 4.74 13.52 12.85
N CYS A 593 5.78 12.92 12.25
CA CYS A 593 5.97 11.47 12.30
C CYS A 593 6.15 10.99 13.73
N MET A 594 7.05 11.60 14.50
CA MET A 594 7.34 11.23 15.89
C MET A 594 6.11 11.36 16.79
N LEU A 595 5.36 12.46 16.67
CA LEU A 595 4.11 12.65 17.39
C LEU A 595 3.07 11.59 17.01
N THR A 596 2.99 11.21 15.73
CA THR A 596 2.08 10.16 15.26
C THR A 596 2.43 8.80 15.85
N GLN A 597 3.72 8.46 16.01
CA GLN A 597 4.15 7.19 16.62
C GLN A 597 3.61 7.06 18.06
N ILE A 598 3.78 8.11 18.88
CA ILE A 598 3.27 8.13 20.27
C ILE A 598 1.74 8.14 20.28
N PHE A 599 1.12 9.00 19.46
CA PHE A 599 -0.33 9.17 19.41
C PHE A 599 -1.03 7.82 19.15
N ILE A 600 -0.48 7.01 18.25
CA ILE A 600 -1.03 5.70 17.92
C ILE A 600 -1.05 4.77 19.14
N TYR A 601 0.01 4.72 19.95
CA TYR A 601 0.02 3.94 21.18
C TYR A 601 -1.06 4.42 22.15
N CYS A 602 -1.12 5.73 22.41
CA CYS A 602 -2.13 6.36 23.28
C CYS A 602 -3.56 6.12 22.80
N TRP A 603 -3.80 6.21 21.50
CA TRP A 603 -5.11 6.02 20.89
C TRP A 603 -5.62 4.59 21.09
N PHE A 604 -4.80 3.59 20.76
CA PHE A 604 -5.21 2.19 20.90
C PHE A 604 -5.25 1.75 22.37
N GLY A 605 -4.34 2.23 23.22
CA GLY A 605 -4.39 2.02 24.68
C GLY A 605 -5.68 2.58 25.28
N ASN A 606 -6.04 3.82 24.93
CA ASN A 606 -7.29 4.44 25.38
C ASN A 606 -8.53 3.69 24.87
N ARG A 607 -8.50 3.18 23.63
CA ARG A 607 -9.60 2.36 23.11
C ARG A 607 -9.79 1.06 23.89
N VAL A 608 -8.71 0.39 24.30
CA VAL A 608 -8.79 -0.81 25.16
C VAL A 608 -9.40 -0.45 26.51
N LYS A 609 -8.95 0.64 27.14
CA LYS A 609 -9.51 1.16 28.40
C LYS A 609 -11.02 1.39 28.28
N LEU A 610 -11.46 2.19 27.32
CA LEU A 610 -12.87 2.52 27.12
C LEU A 610 -13.72 1.27 26.82
N LYS A 611 -13.23 0.38 25.94
CA LYS A 611 -13.96 -0.84 25.58
C LYS A 611 -14.08 -1.80 26.77
N SER A 612 -13.06 -1.87 27.63
CA SER A 612 -13.11 -2.68 28.86
C SER A 612 -14.12 -2.15 29.88
N LEU A 613 -14.24 -0.83 30.05
CA LEU A 613 -15.26 -0.23 30.92
C LEU A 613 -16.67 -0.42 30.37
N GLN A 614 -16.81 -0.29 29.04
CA GLN A 614 -18.09 -0.46 28.35
C GLN A 614 -18.70 -1.86 28.59
N LEU A 615 -17.89 -2.90 28.77
CA LEU A 615 -18.36 -4.26 29.06
C LEU A 615 -19.33 -4.29 30.24
N THR A 616 -19.07 -3.54 31.31
CA THR A 616 -19.96 -3.46 32.49
C THR A 616 -21.34 -2.92 32.11
N ASN A 617 -21.39 -1.84 31.33
CA ASN A 617 -22.64 -1.25 30.85
C ASN A 617 -23.37 -2.20 29.89
N SER A 618 -22.64 -2.87 29.01
CA SER A 618 -23.17 -3.86 28.07
C SER A 618 -23.83 -5.03 28.80
N ILE A 619 -23.24 -5.50 29.91
CA ILE A 619 -23.80 -6.55 30.77
C ILE A 619 -25.03 -6.03 31.54
N PHE A 620 -24.94 -4.82 32.10
CA PHE A 620 -26.05 -4.22 32.85
C PHE A 620 -27.33 -4.07 32.00
N GLN A 621 -27.17 -3.75 30.70
CA GLN A 621 -28.27 -3.63 29.73
C GLN A 621 -28.88 -4.97 29.28
N MET A 622 -28.32 -6.11 29.71
CA MET A 622 -28.91 -7.42 29.41
C MET A 622 -30.09 -7.70 30.35
N GLU A 623 -30.97 -8.62 29.99
CA GLU A 623 -32.07 -9.10 30.85
C GLU A 623 -31.58 -10.05 31.97
N TRP A 624 -30.42 -9.74 32.55
CA TRP A 624 -29.78 -10.52 33.62
C TRP A 624 -30.58 -10.58 34.93
N PRO A 625 -31.53 -9.69 35.28
CA PRO A 625 -32.34 -9.86 36.49
C PRO A 625 -33.30 -11.06 36.44
N ILE A 626 -33.54 -11.65 35.27
CA ILE A 626 -34.48 -12.77 35.08
C ILE A 626 -33.82 -14.14 35.37
N VAL A 627 -32.49 -14.20 35.39
CA VAL A 627 -31.73 -15.46 35.54
C VAL A 627 -31.66 -15.95 37.00
N GLU A 628 -31.27 -17.21 37.18
CA GLU A 628 -31.08 -17.84 38.50
C GLU A 628 -30.08 -17.09 39.39
N ASN A 629 -30.27 -17.18 40.72
CA ASN A 629 -29.41 -16.48 41.69
C ASN A 629 -27.92 -16.88 41.62
N SER A 630 -27.62 -18.13 41.26
CA SER A 630 -26.25 -18.63 41.04
C SER A 630 -25.56 -17.91 39.86
N VAL A 631 -26.28 -17.74 38.76
CA VAL A 631 -25.85 -17.03 37.54
C VAL A 631 -25.74 -15.53 37.81
N LYS A 632 -26.70 -14.92 38.52
CA LYS A 632 -26.65 -13.50 38.93
C LYS A 632 -25.37 -13.17 39.69
N LYS A 633 -25.02 -13.98 40.70
CA LYS A 633 -23.77 -13.81 41.47
C LYS A 633 -22.54 -13.84 40.56
N SER A 634 -22.50 -14.76 39.60
CA SER A 634 -21.38 -14.88 38.65
C SER A 634 -21.29 -13.67 37.71
N ILE A 635 -22.41 -13.18 37.18
CA ILE A 635 -22.47 -11.97 36.35
C ILE A 635 -22.01 -10.74 37.15
N LEU A 636 -22.45 -10.59 38.39
CA LEU A 636 -22.01 -9.51 39.28
C LEU A 636 -20.50 -9.54 39.54
N ILE A 637 -19.90 -10.73 39.67
CA ILE A 637 -18.44 -10.88 39.79
C ILE A 637 -17.73 -10.40 38.51
N ILE A 638 -18.24 -10.78 37.33
CA ILE A 638 -17.69 -10.32 36.04
C ILE A 638 -17.77 -8.78 35.96
N MET A 639 -18.93 -8.20 36.26
CA MET A 639 -19.14 -6.75 36.27
C MET A 639 -18.19 -6.06 37.26
N LYS A 640 -18.09 -6.57 38.49
CA LYS A 640 -17.21 -6.00 39.52
C LYS A 640 -15.75 -6.03 39.06
N ARG A 641 -15.31 -7.09 38.37
CA ARG A 641 -13.97 -7.16 37.79
C ARG A 641 -13.81 -6.21 36.60
N ALA A 642 -14.80 -6.10 35.72
CA ALA A 642 -14.78 -5.22 34.55
C ALA A 642 -14.81 -3.73 34.90
N MET A 643 -15.28 -3.35 36.10
CA MET A 643 -15.15 -1.98 36.63
C MET A 643 -13.70 -1.52 36.80
N THR A 644 -12.75 -2.46 36.91
CA THR A 644 -11.32 -2.14 36.86
C THR A 644 -10.82 -2.31 35.41
N PRO A 645 -10.55 -1.19 34.70
CA PRO A 645 -10.26 -1.22 33.27
C PRO A 645 -8.97 -1.96 32.94
N ILE A 646 -8.88 -2.41 31.69
CA ILE A 646 -7.61 -2.87 31.11
C ILE A 646 -6.82 -1.62 30.70
N GLU A 647 -5.77 -1.32 31.46
CA GLU A 647 -4.83 -0.24 31.15
C GLU A 647 -3.47 -0.85 30.81
N ILE A 648 -2.85 -0.35 29.74
CA ILE A 648 -1.49 -0.70 29.34
C ILE A 648 -0.59 0.39 29.92
N SER A 649 0.47 -0.01 30.61
CA SER A 649 1.32 0.90 31.38
C SER A 649 2.79 0.69 31.06
N THR A 650 3.55 1.78 31.04
CA THR A 650 5.00 1.78 30.83
C THR A 650 5.73 2.04 32.13
N ILE A 651 6.74 1.21 32.44
CA ILE A 651 7.60 1.37 33.63
C ILE A 651 6.75 1.47 34.92
N TYR A 652 5.59 0.81 34.94
CA TYR A 652 4.63 0.77 36.05
C TYR A 652 4.10 2.12 36.58
N ILE A 653 4.43 3.25 35.93
CA ILE A 653 4.09 4.61 36.42
C ILE A 653 3.17 5.34 35.44
N LEU A 654 3.43 5.26 34.13
CA LEU A 654 2.68 6.01 33.11
C LEU A 654 1.70 5.10 32.35
N ASN A 655 0.42 5.48 32.33
CA ASN A 655 -0.61 4.78 31.56
C ASN A 655 -0.62 5.26 30.10
N ILE A 656 -0.76 4.34 29.15
CA ILE A 656 -0.79 4.69 27.73
C ILE A 656 -2.22 5.06 27.33
N ASN A 657 -2.55 6.33 27.48
CA ASN A 657 -3.85 6.89 27.12
C ASN A 657 -3.69 8.31 26.52
N LEU A 658 -4.80 8.92 26.12
CA LEU A 658 -4.80 10.26 25.51
C LEU A 658 -4.39 11.36 26.50
N ASP A 659 -4.67 11.19 27.80
CA ASP A 659 -4.25 12.15 28.82
C ASP A 659 -2.73 12.23 28.92
N SER A 660 -2.05 11.07 28.90
CA SER A 660 -0.59 11.00 28.89
C SER A 660 0.02 11.57 27.60
N PHE A 661 -0.66 11.49 26.46
CA PHE A 661 -0.23 12.19 25.24
C PHE A 661 -0.27 13.72 25.42
N VAL A 662 -1.33 14.24 26.03
CA VAL A 662 -1.46 15.67 26.32
C VAL A 662 -0.40 16.13 27.33
N VAL A 663 -0.14 15.35 28.37
CA VAL A 663 0.93 15.62 29.34
C VAL A 663 2.28 15.70 28.63
N LEU A 664 2.59 14.74 27.73
CA LEU A 664 3.82 14.75 26.96
C LEU A 664 3.97 16.02 26.12
N LEU A 665 2.92 16.45 25.42
CA LEU A 665 2.93 17.69 24.65
C LEU A 665 3.18 18.93 25.54
N LYS A 666 2.51 19.00 26.69
CA LYS A 666 2.69 20.09 27.67
C LYS A 666 4.12 20.11 28.21
N THR A 667 4.65 18.96 28.62
CA THR A 667 6.03 18.85 29.10
C THR A 667 7.02 19.24 28.00
N SER A 668 6.80 18.81 26.76
CA SER A 668 7.68 19.17 25.64
C SER A 668 7.70 20.68 25.39
N TYR A 669 6.53 21.33 25.47
CA TYR A 669 6.41 22.79 25.35
C TYR A 669 7.04 23.53 26.55
N SER A 670 6.87 23.03 27.77
CA SER A 670 7.52 23.59 28.95
C SER A 670 9.04 23.52 28.87
N VAL A 671 9.60 22.36 28.49
CA VAL A 671 11.04 22.18 28.28
C VAL A 671 11.55 23.12 27.18
N TYR A 672 10.80 23.23 26.07
CA TYR A 672 11.10 24.21 25.02
C TYR A 672 11.18 25.65 25.55
N ASN A 673 10.22 26.11 26.36
CA ASN A 673 10.26 27.46 26.93
C ASN A 673 11.46 27.68 27.85
N VAL A 674 11.86 26.66 28.62
CA VAL A 674 13.09 26.72 29.42
C VAL A 674 14.32 26.86 28.53
N LEU A 675 14.42 26.07 27.45
CA LEU A 675 15.53 26.16 26.49
C LEU A 675 15.63 27.53 25.81
N LEU A 676 14.52 28.25 25.63
CA LEU A 676 14.54 29.62 25.12
C LEU A 676 15.10 30.65 26.11
N GLN A 677 15.03 30.38 27.41
CA GLN A 677 15.47 31.30 28.46
C GLN A 677 16.94 31.13 28.85
N VAL A 678 17.61 30.10 28.35
CA VAL A 678 19.05 29.89 28.58
C VAL A 678 19.84 30.88 27.70
N PRO A 679 20.61 31.82 28.27
CA PRO A 679 21.45 32.73 27.51
C PRO A 679 22.54 31.95 26.75
N GLU A 680 22.92 32.46 25.56
CA GLU A 680 23.88 31.83 24.64
C GLU A 680 25.27 31.58 25.23
#